data_AF-C9RKQ2-F1
#
_entry.id   AF-C9RKQ2-F1
#
_cell.length_a   1.000
_cell.length_b   1.000
_cell.length_c   1.000
_cell.angle_alpha   90.00
_cell.angle_beta   90.00
_cell.angle_gamma   90.00
#
_symmetry.space_group_name_H-M   'P 1'
#
loop_
_entity.id
_entity.type
_entity.pdbx_description
1 polymer ?
#
loop_
_entity_poly.entity_id
_entity_poly.type
_entity_poly.pdbx_seq_one_letter_code
_entity_poly.pdbx_strand_id
1 'polypeptide(L)'
;MFIKPLNRSLWACSSLAASLLMSACSSENSVSIVPSSTGSNLETPPQPGDNTEPGYDEVVLSGTISGVSQKGPFINGSTVKLYELDEKMHQTGVHYSTTIDNNKGKYHIDSVVITKPYAWMVANGFFLNEFTGKKSSKEITLNGLVKVEKGKDININVLSHLAFNRINYLVQQGSSIEDAQKQAEAEVLKAFDFDAEETSFKNMDIFANGEGDAKLLAVSLLLLNRKPENEYDDENDVAQAIDLMAQISYDLETDGKWDDTNLKQEIKEDLVYFTYRYDSNGDNIISKARRQMQSMTTKSIPNFEKYIKKFLSPDTIWGSCTNENEIQRNRYSDRYICQNSKWTSYNPLIEEECNAENEGKVKSVWVSSSGNPRFRYIGHTEYYRCEKGSWESRGIWVTCDTAGVAIGDTCSKDQCLAGIGCTISSYAYEGNGNWKLLGSTPALYNVTPGCQKEKTFVGDTCSVMQSEGMEYYVLNKDSTWEKCNIDPNLGACPLEANHYYSQLFNDYNGKYYYCHGGEWTEVKLVPHQYTDPRKKGLTDEEYDILDLPKDASVGDRASGLLEICYNHPDIAEYFYDSLFCMPRYYYRYRENGTWTLETEEDRSADNRFNLPECTIDKEGMVQKKLPEPADEAGVYVEPGVVVKCVIEKMCNGGYQLTKDEPCPQGDKGRIFPAYRHVEYIFGRTE
;
A
#
# COMPACT_ATOMS: atom_id res chain seq x y z
N MET A 1 -26.57 -35.37 37.37
CA MET A 1 -26.06 -36.23 38.46
C MET A 1 -24.56 -35.96 38.57
N PHE A 2 -24.10 -35.52 39.76
CA PHE A 2 -22.69 -35.24 40.18
C PHE A 2 -21.92 -34.14 39.40
N ILE A 3 -21.78 -32.90 39.90
CA ILE A 3 -20.96 -32.34 41.02
C ILE A 3 -19.46 -32.11 40.65
N LYS A 4 -19.14 -30.87 40.18
CA LYS A 4 -18.19 -29.82 40.70
C LYS A 4 -16.67 -30.13 40.95
N PRO A 5 -15.75 -29.13 41.13
CA PRO A 5 -15.27 -28.01 40.28
C PRO A 5 -13.74 -27.66 40.49
N LEU A 6 -13.33 -26.37 40.26
CA LEU A 6 -12.08 -25.61 40.60
C LEU A 6 -11.00 -25.48 39.50
N ASN A 7 -10.32 -24.35 39.23
CA ASN A 7 -10.36 -22.97 39.75
C ASN A 7 -9.60 -22.06 38.74
N ARG A 8 -10.12 -20.87 38.40
CA ARG A 8 -9.31 -19.74 37.90
C ARG A 8 -9.83 -18.45 38.55
N SER A 9 -8.99 -17.87 39.39
CA SER A 9 -9.21 -16.60 40.09
C SER A 9 -8.78 -15.42 39.22
N LEU A 10 -9.76 -14.62 38.79
CA LEU A 10 -9.58 -13.25 38.32
C LEU A 10 -9.84 -12.33 39.51
N TRP A 11 -8.87 -11.48 39.85
CA TRP A 11 -9.08 -10.34 40.74
C TRP A 11 -9.24 -9.08 39.90
N ALA A 12 -10.46 -8.56 39.85
CA ALA A 12 -10.75 -7.19 39.46
C ALA A 12 -10.87 -6.36 40.75
N CYS A 13 -10.06 -5.32 40.89
CA CYS A 13 -10.22 -4.32 41.94
C CYS A 13 -10.51 -2.96 41.30
N SER A 14 -11.71 -2.49 41.56
CA SER A 14 -12.31 -1.22 41.17
C SER A 14 -11.61 -0.05 41.87
N SER A 15 -11.24 1.00 41.13
CA SER A 15 -10.78 2.28 41.70
C SER A 15 -11.93 3.29 41.68
N LEU A 16 -12.37 3.70 42.87
CA LEU A 16 -13.28 4.83 43.07
C LEU A 16 -12.53 6.15 42.78
N ALA A 17 -13.14 7.00 41.96
CA ALA A 17 -12.76 8.40 41.81
C ALA A 17 -13.23 9.21 43.03
N ALA A 18 -12.33 9.95 43.66
CA ALA A 18 -12.65 10.97 44.66
C ALA A 18 -12.01 12.30 44.25
N SER A 19 -12.87 13.20 43.80
CA SER A 19 -12.57 14.58 43.44
C SER A 19 -12.37 15.42 44.70
N LEU A 20 -11.27 16.19 44.79
CA LEU A 20 -11.09 17.23 45.80
C LEU A 20 -10.54 18.50 45.14
N LEU A 21 -11.42 19.51 45.08
CA LEU A 21 -11.13 20.90 44.79
C LEU A 21 -10.39 21.53 45.97
N MET A 22 -9.27 22.23 45.72
CA MET A 22 -8.67 23.14 46.70
C MET A 22 -8.69 24.56 46.13
N SER A 23 -9.50 25.39 46.81
CA SER A 23 -9.56 26.83 46.68
C SER A 23 -8.39 27.49 47.40
N ALA A 24 -7.86 28.55 46.78
CA ALA A 24 -6.93 29.49 47.38
C ALA A 24 -7.49 30.20 48.61
N CYS A 25 -6.61 30.58 49.54
CA CYS A 25 -6.53 31.94 50.10
C CYS A 25 -5.23 32.15 50.88
N SER A 26 -4.61 33.30 50.61
CA SER A 26 -3.47 33.93 51.27
C SER A 26 -3.89 34.59 52.59
N SER A 27 -3.00 34.69 53.57
CA SER A 27 -2.60 35.98 54.18
C SER A 27 -1.66 35.83 55.38
N GLU A 28 -0.86 36.89 55.51
CA GLU A 28 0.28 37.19 56.36
C GLU A 28 -0.08 37.31 57.86
N ASN A 29 0.85 37.04 58.78
CA ASN A 29 1.66 38.08 59.43
C ASN A 29 2.51 37.58 60.61
N SER A 30 3.69 38.21 60.67
CA SER A 30 4.72 38.24 61.71
C SER A 30 4.23 38.67 63.09
N VAL A 31 4.89 38.20 64.16
CA VAL A 31 5.37 39.04 65.27
C VAL A 31 6.58 38.40 65.96
N SER A 32 7.66 39.18 66.06
CA SER A 32 8.87 38.94 66.85
C SER A 32 8.71 39.50 68.26
N ILE A 33 9.10 38.78 69.32
CA ILE A 33 9.41 39.37 70.64
C ILE A 33 10.59 38.64 71.30
N VAL A 34 11.66 39.40 71.53
CA VAL A 34 12.75 39.22 72.52
C VAL A 34 12.73 40.58 73.27
N PRO A 35 12.95 40.70 74.62
CA PRO A 35 14.20 40.30 75.26
C PRO A 35 14.23 40.00 76.78
N SER A 36 15.40 39.52 77.22
CA SER A 36 16.22 40.11 78.31
C SER A 36 16.57 39.22 79.52
N SER A 37 17.86 38.87 79.56
CA SER A 37 18.86 39.02 80.66
C SER A 37 18.60 38.49 82.08
N THR A 38 19.51 37.61 82.55
CA THR A 38 20.35 37.65 83.79
C THR A 38 20.94 36.23 83.97
N GLY A 39 22.21 35.92 84.28
CA GLY A 39 23.35 36.68 84.80
C GLY A 39 23.86 35.98 86.07
N SER A 40 24.81 35.04 85.99
CA SER A 40 25.74 34.71 87.09
C SER A 40 26.85 33.72 86.67
N ASN A 41 28.10 34.11 86.95
CA ASN A 41 29.36 33.39 86.77
C ASN A 41 29.54 32.20 87.74
N LEU A 42 30.24 31.13 87.31
CA LEU A 42 31.27 30.46 88.13
C LEU A 42 32.21 29.56 87.30
N GLU A 43 33.48 29.97 87.29
CA GLU A 43 34.76 29.22 87.27
C GLU A 43 34.97 27.97 86.38
N THR A 44 35.99 28.08 85.53
CA THR A 44 36.60 27.02 84.70
C THR A 44 37.61 26.17 85.47
N PRO A 45 37.73 24.86 85.15
CA PRO A 45 39.05 24.25 84.96
C PRO A 45 39.18 23.55 83.58
N PRO A 46 40.42 23.31 83.11
CA PRO A 46 40.75 23.24 81.69
C PRO A 46 40.79 21.82 81.11
N GLN A 47 40.48 21.68 79.81
CA GLN A 47 41.02 20.72 78.83
C GLN A 47 40.18 20.77 77.53
N PRO A 48 40.60 20.17 76.40
CA PRO A 48 41.90 20.15 75.74
C PRO A 48 41.79 20.76 74.32
N GLY A 49 42.91 20.99 73.63
CA GLY A 49 42.89 21.44 72.25
C GLY A 49 42.19 20.42 71.34
N ASP A 50 41.21 20.89 70.57
CA ASP A 50 40.68 20.18 69.42
C ASP A 50 40.64 21.14 68.22
N ASN A 51 41.53 20.87 67.27
CA ASN A 51 41.45 21.40 65.93
C ASN A 51 40.43 20.53 65.17
N THR A 52 39.29 21.08 64.84
CA THR A 52 38.57 20.65 63.64
C THR A 52 37.92 21.88 63.00
N GLU A 53 38.73 22.53 62.16
CA GLU A 53 38.23 23.38 61.09
C GLU A 53 37.24 22.55 60.26
N PRO A 54 36.00 23.03 60.00
CA PRO A 54 35.07 22.29 59.14
C PRO A 54 35.69 22.20 57.75
N GLY A 55 36.01 20.98 57.33
CA GLY A 55 36.56 20.70 56.01
C GLY A 55 35.60 21.19 54.94
N TYR A 56 36.01 22.21 54.19
CA TYR A 56 35.36 22.56 52.94
C TYR A 56 35.65 21.43 51.95
N ASP A 57 34.61 20.69 51.53
CA ASP A 57 34.72 19.80 50.37
C ASP A 57 35.27 20.63 49.19
N GLU A 58 36.39 20.20 48.62
CA GLU A 58 37.06 20.90 47.54
C GLU A 58 36.09 21.04 46.35
N VAL A 59 35.83 22.29 45.92
CA VAL A 59 34.92 22.57 44.80
C VAL A 59 35.52 21.99 43.52
N VAL A 60 34.92 20.91 43.02
CA VAL A 60 35.35 20.20 41.81
C VAL A 60 35.07 21.03 40.56
N LEU A 61 33.94 21.74 40.52
CA LEU A 61 33.61 22.62 39.41
C LEU A 61 32.79 23.83 39.88
N SER A 62 33.17 25.01 39.37
CA SER A 62 32.32 26.18 39.32
C SER A 62 32.30 26.76 37.90
N GLY A 63 31.12 26.97 37.32
CA GLY A 63 31.00 27.54 35.96
C GLY A 63 29.69 27.21 35.24
N THR A 64 29.72 27.35 33.91
CA THR A 64 28.60 27.00 33.04
C THR A 64 28.81 25.60 32.46
N ILE A 65 27.75 24.78 32.46
CA ILE A 65 27.69 23.51 31.74
C ILE A 65 26.89 23.73 30.48
N SER A 66 27.30 23.15 29.36
CA SER A 66 26.62 23.27 28.06
C SER A 66 26.63 21.94 27.33
N GLY A 67 25.76 21.78 26.36
CA GLY A 67 25.73 20.58 25.51
C GLY A 67 24.50 20.53 24.63
N VAL A 68 24.23 19.35 24.06
CA VAL A 68 23.03 19.05 23.27
C VAL A 68 22.26 17.85 23.80
N SER A 69 20.93 17.84 23.63
CA SER A 69 20.06 16.70 23.93
C SER A 69 19.43 16.08 22.68
N GLN A 70 19.68 14.79 22.43
CA GLN A 70 19.46 14.17 21.13
C GLN A 70 18.99 12.69 21.17
N LYS A 71 17.68 12.48 20.92
CA LYS A 71 17.15 11.27 20.25
C LYS A 71 17.16 11.62 18.76
N GLY A 72 16.16 12.36 18.30
CA GLY A 72 16.38 13.48 17.40
C GLY A 72 16.69 14.74 18.22
N PRO A 73 16.98 15.89 17.61
CA PRO A 73 17.24 17.10 18.38
C PRO A 73 15.99 17.49 19.15
N PHE A 74 16.14 17.64 20.47
CA PHE A 74 15.06 18.14 21.30
C PHE A 74 14.72 19.59 20.89
N ILE A 75 13.44 19.93 20.95
CA ILE A 75 12.97 21.27 20.53
C ILE A 75 13.19 22.32 21.62
N ASN A 76 13.14 23.59 21.22
CA ASN A 76 13.16 24.71 22.16
C ASN A 76 12.04 24.59 23.20
N GLY A 77 12.38 24.82 24.48
CA GLY A 77 11.45 24.77 25.61
C GLY A 77 11.39 23.43 26.33
N SER A 78 11.94 22.36 25.75
CA SER A 78 12.18 21.10 26.47
C SER A 78 13.14 21.32 27.65
N THR A 79 13.10 20.45 28.66
CA THR A 79 13.82 20.65 29.93
C THR A 79 15.07 19.78 30.04
N VAL A 80 16.11 20.31 30.69
CA VAL A 80 17.30 19.56 31.09
C VAL A 80 17.55 19.78 32.58
N LYS A 81 17.74 18.69 33.32
CA LYS A 81 18.09 18.69 34.75
C LYS A 81 19.42 18.01 34.97
N LEU A 82 20.16 18.52 35.94
CA LEU A 82 21.41 17.96 36.42
C LEU A 82 21.25 17.67 37.90
N TYR A 83 21.52 16.43 38.32
CA TYR A 83 21.60 16.03 39.72
C TYR A 83 23.03 15.62 40.03
N GLU A 84 23.66 16.26 41.02
CA GLU A 84 24.99 15.85 41.50
C GLU A 84 24.91 14.49 42.20
N LEU A 85 25.91 13.65 41.96
CA LEU A 85 26.02 12.31 42.52
C LEU A 85 27.30 12.13 43.33
N ASP A 86 27.21 11.32 44.40
CA ASP A 86 28.37 10.83 45.15
C ASP A 86 29.11 9.70 44.40
N GLU A 87 30.21 9.18 44.97
CA GLU A 87 31.00 8.11 44.37
C GLU A 87 30.26 6.76 44.27
N LYS A 88 29.09 6.64 44.89
CA LYS A 88 28.20 5.47 44.86
C LYS A 88 26.95 5.70 44.01
N MET A 89 26.91 6.78 43.22
CA MET A 89 25.79 7.17 42.37
C MET A 89 24.50 7.56 43.13
N HIS A 90 24.59 7.94 44.40
CA HIS A 90 23.46 8.53 45.13
C HIS A 90 23.43 10.04 44.93
N GLN A 91 22.24 10.61 44.83
CA GLN A 91 22.07 12.06 44.75
C GLN A 91 22.52 12.73 46.05
N THR A 92 23.30 13.81 45.93
CA THR A 92 23.72 14.65 47.07
C THR A 92 22.65 15.64 47.53
N GLY A 93 21.65 15.88 46.66
CA GLY A 93 20.61 16.90 46.82
C GLY A 93 20.86 18.18 46.02
N VAL A 94 22.10 18.40 45.55
CA VAL A 94 22.43 19.50 44.65
C VAL A 94 21.88 19.21 43.26
N HIS A 95 21.08 20.11 42.72
CA HIS A 95 20.49 19.96 41.39
C HIS A 95 20.27 21.30 40.71
N TYR A 96 20.23 21.25 39.39
CA TYR A 96 20.00 22.38 38.51
C TYR A 96 18.96 22.01 37.44
N SER A 97 18.28 23.01 36.91
CA SER A 97 17.33 22.84 35.81
C SER A 97 17.46 24.01 34.85
N THR A 98 17.36 23.72 33.56
CA THR A 98 17.33 24.70 32.48
C THR A 98 16.35 24.24 31.39
N THR A 99 16.18 25.07 30.37
CA THR A 99 15.45 24.75 29.15
C THR A 99 16.40 24.69 27.97
N ILE A 100 15.99 23.97 26.93
CA ILE A 100 16.70 23.90 25.66
C ILE A 100 16.50 25.21 24.87
N ASP A 101 17.60 25.79 24.42
CA ASP A 101 17.71 27.11 23.82
C ASP A 101 17.23 27.17 22.37
N ASN A 102 17.29 26.04 21.65
CA ASN A 102 17.00 25.98 20.22
C ASN A 102 16.53 24.60 19.74
N ASN A 103 16.05 24.54 18.50
CA ASN A 103 15.56 23.30 17.88
C ASN A 103 16.67 22.33 17.42
N LYS A 104 17.91 22.52 17.89
CA LYS A 104 19.03 21.57 17.72
C LYS A 104 19.35 20.84 19.02
N GLY A 105 18.57 21.07 20.08
CA GLY A 105 18.74 20.45 21.39
C GLY A 105 19.79 21.15 22.28
N LYS A 106 20.31 22.32 21.90
CA LYS A 106 21.35 23.00 22.68
C LYS A 106 20.80 23.51 24.01
N TYR A 107 21.57 23.34 25.08
CA TYR A 107 21.25 23.89 26.40
C TYR A 107 22.50 24.45 27.08
N HIS A 108 22.29 25.31 28.07
CA HIS A 108 23.30 25.73 29.03
C HIS A 108 22.71 25.87 30.43
N ILE A 109 23.51 25.56 31.45
CA ILE A 109 23.20 25.72 32.87
C ILE A 109 24.28 26.64 33.44
N ASP A 110 23.90 27.85 33.81
CA ASP A 110 24.82 28.83 34.37
C ASP A 110 25.04 28.63 35.87
N SER A 111 26.19 29.08 36.36
CA SER A 111 26.52 29.15 37.79
C SER A 111 26.38 27.80 38.52
N VAL A 112 26.72 26.70 37.85
CA VAL A 112 26.82 25.37 38.46
C VAL A 112 27.99 25.34 39.43
N VAL A 113 27.75 24.82 40.63
CA VAL A 113 28.75 24.58 41.67
C VAL A 113 28.53 23.17 42.19
N ILE A 114 29.46 22.27 41.91
CA ILE A 114 29.44 20.87 42.35
C ILE A 114 30.76 20.52 43.05
N THR A 115 30.66 19.76 44.12
CA THR A 115 31.78 19.23 44.92
C THR A 115 32.10 17.79 44.55
N LYS A 116 31.23 17.12 43.78
CA LYS A 116 31.48 15.79 43.20
C LYS A 116 31.54 15.87 41.67
N PRO A 117 32.42 15.10 41.01
CA PRO A 117 32.58 15.16 39.55
C PRO A 117 31.51 14.39 38.78
N TYR A 118 30.53 13.76 39.43
CA TYR A 118 29.55 12.88 38.78
C TYR A 118 28.16 13.51 38.78
N ALA A 119 27.45 13.34 37.68
CA ALA A 119 26.10 13.87 37.54
C ALA A 119 25.16 12.90 36.81
N TRP A 120 23.90 12.88 37.25
CA TRP A 120 22.79 12.33 36.49
C TRP A 120 22.10 13.46 35.74
N MET A 121 22.20 13.39 34.42
CA MET A 121 21.54 14.30 33.49
C MET A 121 20.20 13.71 33.04
N VAL A 122 19.14 14.53 33.09
CA VAL A 122 17.79 14.15 32.64
C VAL A 122 17.31 15.17 31.62
N ALA A 123 17.06 14.76 30.39
CA ALA A 123 16.42 15.60 29.38
C ALA A 123 14.99 15.10 29.14
N ASN A 124 14.01 15.99 29.18
CA ASN A 124 12.61 15.64 28.99
C ASN A 124 11.89 16.65 28.10
N GLY A 125 11.15 16.15 27.11
CA GLY A 125 10.33 16.97 26.23
C GLY A 125 10.17 16.39 24.84
N PHE A 126 9.70 17.21 23.91
CA PHE A 126 9.50 16.84 22.51
C PHE A 126 10.81 16.93 21.72
N PHE A 127 10.88 16.16 20.63
CA PHE A 127 12.02 16.11 19.72
C PHE A 127 11.54 16.17 18.26
N LEU A 128 12.45 16.43 17.33
CA LEU A 128 12.15 16.33 15.90
C LEU A 128 12.38 14.90 15.42
N ASN A 129 11.36 14.30 14.84
CA ASN A 129 11.44 12.97 14.21
C ASN A 129 12.28 13.07 12.93
N GLU A 130 13.36 12.31 12.87
CA GLU A 130 14.38 12.39 11.84
C GLU A 130 13.91 11.84 10.48
N PHE A 131 12.87 11.00 10.44
CA PHE A 131 12.26 10.53 9.19
C PHE A 131 11.30 11.57 8.58
N THR A 132 10.54 12.25 9.43
CA THR A 132 9.43 13.12 8.98
C THR A 132 9.80 14.61 9.01
N GLY A 133 10.83 14.99 9.76
CA GLY A 133 11.19 16.38 10.05
C GLY A 133 10.20 17.11 10.98
N LYS A 134 9.16 16.42 11.47
CA LYS A 134 8.11 17.01 12.31
C LYS A 134 8.41 16.84 13.79
N LYS A 135 7.80 17.71 14.60
CA LYS A 135 7.77 17.57 16.07
C LYS A 135 7.09 16.25 16.45
N SER A 136 7.66 15.55 17.43
CA SER A 136 7.09 14.32 17.98
C SER A 136 5.70 14.56 18.59
N SER A 137 4.83 13.55 18.50
CA SER A 137 3.49 13.58 19.10
C SER A 137 3.52 13.43 20.63
N LYS A 138 4.59 12.83 21.16
CA LYS A 138 4.81 12.58 22.60
C LYS A 138 6.19 13.06 23.04
N GLU A 139 6.29 13.37 24.32
CA GLU A 139 7.57 13.66 24.97
C GLU A 139 8.31 12.37 25.30
N ILE A 140 9.64 12.44 25.34
CA ILE A 140 10.48 11.35 25.83
C ILE A 140 11.37 11.86 26.95
N THR A 141 11.89 10.93 27.75
CA THR A 141 12.92 11.24 28.75
C THR A 141 14.20 10.49 28.41
N LEU A 142 15.31 11.22 28.28
CA LEU A 142 16.66 10.67 28.18
C LEU A 142 17.39 10.83 29.51
N ASN A 143 18.16 9.82 29.86
CA ASN A 143 18.99 9.79 31.06
C ASN A 143 20.45 9.67 30.62
N GLY A 144 21.37 10.18 31.44
CA GLY A 144 22.79 9.99 31.23
C GLY A 144 23.56 10.11 32.54
N LEU A 145 24.48 9.19 32.78
CA LEU A 145 25.44 9.28 33.87
C LEU A 145 26.76 9.76 33.29
N VAL A 146 27.27 10.87 33.81
CA VAL A 146 28.44 11.54 33.24
C VAL A 146 29.40 11.98 34.32
N LYS A 147 30.69 11.91 34.00
CA LYS A 147 31.73 12.67 34.69
C LYS A 147 31.80 14.07 34.12
N VAL A 148 31.53 15.07 34.95
CA VAL A 148 31.58 16.49 34.64
C VAL A 148 33.03 16.97 34.66
N GLU A 149 33.45 17.62 33.58
CA GLU A 149 34.81 18.12 33.40
C GLU A 149 34.77 19.61 33.06
N LYS A 150 35.64 20.40 33.69
CA LYS A 150 35.64 21.86 33.52
C LYS A 150 35.89 22.25 32.07
N GLY A 151 34.98 23.06 31.52
CA GLY A 151 35.09 23.61 30.16
C GLY A 151 34.83 22.59 29.04
N LYS A 152 34.21 21.44 29.36
CA LYS A 152 33.77 20.45 28.38
C LYS A 152 32.25 20.47 28.27
N ASP A 153 31.76 20.41 27.03
CA ASP A 153 30.35 20.19 26.76
C ASP A 153 29.95 18.76 27.16
N ILE A 154 28.71 18.59 27.59
CA ILE A 154 28.13 17.32 28.04
C ILE A 154 26.86 17.08 27.24
N ASN A 155 26.90 16.14 26.31
CA ASN A 155 25.74 15.77 25.52
C ASN A 155 24.95 14.67 26.23
N ILE A 156 23.62 14.73 26.10
CA ILE A 156 22.69 13.68 26.53
C ILE A 156 22.06 13.13 25.26
N ASN A 157 22.16 11.83 25.02
CA ASN A 157 21.61 11.26 23.81
C ASN A 157 21.01 9.89 24.06
N VAL A 158 20.43 9.32 23.01
CA VAL A 158 19.76 8.03 23.12
C VAL A 158 20.73 6.91 23.55
N LEU A 159 22.00 6.95 23.16
CA LEU A 159 23.00 5.97 23.59
C LEU A 159 23.32 6.12 25.09
N SER A 160 23.43 7.34 25.61
CA SER A 160 23.64 7.57 27.05
C SER A 160 22.46 7.06 27.88
N HIS A 161 21.24 7.13 27.35
CA HIS A 161 20.04 6.59 28.00
C HIS A 161 20.08 5.07 28.07
N LEU A 162 20.40 4.38 26.97
CA LEU A 162 20.52 2.92 26.95
C LEU A 162 21.63 2.41 27.89
N ALA A 163 22.71 3.16 28.06
CA ALA A 163 23.80 2.82 28.98
C ALA A 163 23.45 3.06 30.47
N PHE A 164 22.43 3.87 30.77
CA PHE A 164 22.18 4.41 32.11
C PHE A 164 22.03 3.33 33.20
N ASN A 165 21.11 2.37 32.99
CA ASN A 165 20.87 1.31 33.97
C ASN A 165 22.09 0.37 34.10
N ARG A 166 22.76 0.09 32.97
CA ARG A 166 23.94 -0.77 32.94
C ARG A 166 25.12 -0.18 33.73
N ILE A 167 25.36 1.13 33.59
CA ILE A 167 26.40 1.83 34.38
C ILE A 167 26.07 1.72 35.87
N ASN A 168 24.83 2.00 36.26
CA ASN A 168 24.40 1.93 37.66
C ASN A 168 24.58 0.50 38.24
N TYR A 169 24.19 -0.52 37.48
CA TYR A 169 24.37 -1.92 37.87
C TYR A 169 25.85 -2.26 38.08
N LEU A 170 26.72 -1.92 37.13
CA LEU A 170 28.16 -2.22 37.21
C LEU A 170 28.83 -1.53 38.41
N VAL A 171 28.44 -0.29 38.73
CA VAL A 171 28.93 0.42 39.91
C VAL A 171 28.46 -0.26 41.20
N GLN A 172 27.20 -0.71 41.27
CA GLN A 172 26.69 -1.47 42.42
C GLN A 172 27.40 -2.83 42.59
N GLN A 173 27.88 -3.43 41.50
CA GLN A 173 28.74 -4.62 41.53
C GLN A 173 30.20 -4.32 41.91
N GLY A 174 30.55 -3.06 42.17
CA GLY A 174 31.86 -2.63 42.65
C GLY A 174 32.81 -2.12 41.56
N SER A 175 32.35 -1.93 40.33
CA SER A 175 33.16 -1.29 39.28
C SER A 175 33.37 0.19 39.58
N SER A 176 34.50 0.75 39.15
CA SER A 176 34.67 2.21 39.14
C SER A 176 33.68 2.83 38.14
N ILE A 177 33.26 4.08 38.36
CA ILE A 177 32.32 4.76 37.47
C ILE A 177 32.88 4.87 36.05
N GLU A 178 34.19 5.12 35.90
CA GLU A 178 34.84 5.23 34.59
C GLU A 178 34.90 3.90 33.84
N ASP A 179 35.21 2.79 34.55
CA ASP A 179 35.24 1.46 33.94
C ASP A 179 33.83 0.98 33.60
N ALA A 180 32.87 1.23 34.50
CA ALA A 180 31.45 0.95 34.26
C ALA A 180 30.93 1.69 33.02
N GLN A 181 31.29 2.97 32.87
CA GLN A 181 30.93 3.77 31.70
C GLN A 181 31.53 3.19 30.42
N LYS A 182 32.85 2.94 30.37
CA LYS A 182 33.51 2.37 29.19
C LYS A 182 32.92 1.02 28.80
N GLN A 183 32.66 0.15 29.78
CA GLN A 183 32.08 -1.16 29.53
C GLN A 183 30.65 -1.05 28.99
N ALA A 184 29.79 -0.27 29.66
CA ALA A 184 28.40 -0.09 29.26
C ALA A 184 28.28 0.53 27.85
N GLU A 185 29.09 1.55 27.54
CA GLU A 185 29.08 2.18 26.21
C GLU A 185 29.49 1.18 25.11
N ALA A 186 30.51 0.35 25.35
CA ALA A 186 30.90 -0.70 24.40
C ALA A 186 29.83 -1.80 24.24
N GLU A 187 29.19 -2.21 25.34
CA GLU A 187 28.10 -3.20 25.35
C GLU A 187 26.87 -2.69 24.59
N VAL A 188 26.46 -1.43 24.79
CA VAL A 188 25.37 -0.80 24.04
C VAL A 188 25.64 -0.81 22.54
N LEU A 189 26.82 -0.40 22.07
CA LEU A 189 27.15 -0.44 20.65
C LEU A 189 27.14 -1.87 20.09
N LYS A 190 27.68 -2.82 20.87
CA LYS A 190 27.68 -4.23 20.50
C LYS A 190 26.27 -4.81 20.38
N ALA A 191 25.31 -4.34 21.19
CA ALA A 191 23.91 -4.76 21.09
C ALA A 191 23.29 -4.44 19.72
N PHE A 192 23.77 -3.39 19.05
CA PHE A 192 23.41 -3.02 17.67
C PHE A 192 24.41 -3.55 16.62
N ASP A 193 25.21 -4.56 16.94
CA ASP A 193 26.21 -5.16 16.03
C ASP A 193 27.29 -4.15 15.56
N PHE A 194 27.51 -3.08 16.33
CA PHE A 194 28.53 -2.06 16.07
C PHE A 194 29.79 -2.31 16.89
N ASP A 195 30.92 -1.94 16.31
CA ASP A 195 32.19 -2.02 17.00
C ASP A 195 32.23 -0.96 18.11
N ALA A 196 33.03 -1.18 19.15
CA ALA A 196 33.22 -0.19 20.21
C ALA A 196 33.75 1.14 19.65
N GLU A 197 33.55 2.22 20.40
CA GLU A 197 34.06 3.55 20.09
C GLU A 197 34.95 4.08 21.21
N GLU A 198 36.00 4.79 20.83
CA GLU A 198 36.84 5.51 21.81
C GLU A 198 36.16 6.81 22.27
N THR A 199 35.33 7.40 21.41
CA THR A 199 34.58 8.61 21.75
C THR A 199 33.46 8.24 22.71
N SER A 200 33.46 8.82 23.92
CA SER A 200 32.36 8.60 24.87
C SER A 200 31.05 9.20 24.36
N PHE A 201 29.93 8.56 24.71
CA PHE A 201 28.59 9.01 24.31
C PHE A 201 28.30 10.46 24.71
N LYS A 202 28.85 10.94 25.83
CA LYS A 202 28.69 12.34 26.29
C LYS A 202 29.32 13.38 25.36
N ASN A 203 30.14 12.96 24.39
CA ASN A 203 30.82 13.83 23.44
C ASN A 203 30.23 13.74 22.01
N MET A 204 29.26 12.85 21.78
CA MET A 204 28.68 12.63 20.44
C MET A 204 27.55 13.63 20.14
N ASP A 205 27.44 14.06 18.89
CA ASP A 205 26.43 14.98 18.37
C ASP A 205 25.96 14.52 16.97
N ILE A 206 24.66 14.30 16.77
CA ILE A 206 24.08 13.85 15.49
C ILE A 206 24.36 14.80 14.30
N PHE A 207 24.78 16.03 14.55
CA PHE A 207 25.18 17.02 13.54
C PHE A 207 26.70 17.19 13.40
N ALA A 208 27.50 16.40 14.13
CA ALA A 208 28.94 16.31 13.96
C ALA A 208 29.31 15.15 13.01
N ASN A 209 30.58 15.08 12.58
CA ASN A 209 31.02 14.22 11.46
C ASN A 209 31.87 13.02 11.89
N GLY A 210 31.93 12.68 13.18
CA GLY A 210 32.67 11.53 13.68
C GLY A 210 32.00 10.19 13.40
N GLU A 211 32.75 9.09 13.51
CA GLU A 211 32.20 7.73 13.40
C GLU A 211 31.23 7.42 14.57
N GLY A 212 31.52 7.92 15.77
CA GLY A 212 30.60 7.88 16.91
C GLY A 212 29.28 8.60 16.64
N ASP A 213 29.33 9.78 16.01
CA ASP A 213 28.15 10.57 15.64
C ASP A 213 27.28 9.83 14.61
N ALA A 214 27.93 9.14 13.65
CA ALA A 214 27.26 8.28 12.68
C ALA A 214 26.55 7.09 13.34
N LYS A 215 27.19 6.44 14.31
CA LYS A 215 26.59 5.36 15.12
C LYS A 215 25.42 5.86 15.94
N LEU A 216 25.56 7.02 16.59
CA LEU A 216 24.48 7.66 17.35
C LEU A 216 23.25 7.93 16.49
N LEU A 217 23.44 8.57 15.33
CA LEU A 217 22.33 8.85 14.42
C LEU A 217 21.70 7.56 13.87
N ALA A 218 22.51 6.53 13.57
CA ALA A 218 22.00 5.23 13.15
C ALA A 218 21.11 4.61 14.24
N VAL A 219 21.59 4.49 15.49
CA VAL A 219 20.79 3.94 16.60
C VAL A 219 19.53 4.75 16.84
N SER A 220 19.60 6.08 16.75
CA SER A 220 18.39 6.90 16.88
C SER A 220 17.34 6.53 15.84
N LEU A 221 17.72 6.38 14.57
CA LEU A 221 16.79 6.00 13.50
C LEU A 221 16.25 4.57 13.68
N LEU A 222 17.10 3.62 14.07
CA LEU A 222 16.68 2.23 14.35
C LEU A 222 15.61 2.18 15.45
N LEU A 223 15.77 2.99 16.50
CA LEU A 223 14.85 3.00 17.64
C LEU A 223 13.47 3.60 17.32
N LEU A 224 13.30 4.35 16.23
CA LEU A 224 11.95 4.77 15.82
C LEU A 224 11.07 3.59 15.40
N ASN A 225 11.69 2.43 15.08
CA ASN A 225 11.03 1.16 14.79
C ASN A 225 9.78 1.30 13.91
N ARG A 226 9.94 1.97 12.76
CA ARG A 226 8.83 2.17 11.83
C ARG A 226 8.37 0.82 11.33
N LYS A 227 7.07 0.53 11.44
CA LYS A 227 6.47 -0.73 11.01
C LYS A 227 5.68 -0.57 9.72
N PRO A 228 5.73 -1.55 8.79
CA PRO A 228 4.95 -1.50 7.54
C PRO A 228 3.45 -1.36 7.73
N GLU A 229 2.89 -1.99 8.76
CA GLU A 229 1.47 -1.90 9.12
C GLU A 229 1.01 -0.47 9.45
N ASN A 230 1.95 0.40 9.86
CA ASN A 230 1.72 1.78 10.27
C ASN A 230 2.40 2.78 9.33
N GLU A 231 2.65 2.41 8.07
CA GLU A 231 3.42 3.23 7.11
C GLU A 231 2.93 4.68 6.98
N TYR A 232 1.64 4.95 7.26
CA TYR A 232 1.02 6.27 7.21
C TYR A 232 0.76 6.94 8.57
N ASP A 233 1.15 6.32 9.68
CA ASP A 233 0.86 6.79 11.03
C ASP A 233 2.13 7.16 11.81
N ASP A 234 2.53 8.43 11.67
CA ASP A 234 3.71 9.00 12.35
C ASP A 234 3.55 9.07 13.89
N GLU A 235 2.34 8.96 14.45
CA GLU A 235 2.12 9.05 15.91
C GLU A 235 2.53 7.75 16.64
N ASN A 236 2.33 6.61 15.99
CA ASN A 236 2.66 5.29 16.53
C ASN A 236 4.17 5.04 16.60
N ASP A 237 4.98 5.65 15.73
CA ASP A 237 6.45 5.51 15.74
C ASP A 237 7.07 5.96 17.07
N VAL A 238 6.56 7.06 17.66
CA VAL A 238 7.15 7.63 18.89
C VAL A 238 6.85 6.77 20.12
N ALA A 239 5.64 6.20 20.20
CA ALA A 239 5.28 5.31 21.30
C ALA A 239 6.12 4.02 21.27
N GLN A 240 6.27 3.43 20.09
CA GLN A 240 7.11 2.26 19.88
C GLN A 240 8.57 2.51 20.22
N ALA A 241 9.08 3.71 19.92
CA ALA A 241 10.44 4.09 20.29
C ALA A 241 10.65 4.09 21.82
N ILE A 242 9.69 4.61 22.57
CA ILE A 242 9.74 4.62 24.04
C ILE A 242 9.74 3.18 24.58
N ASP A 243 8.83 2.34 24.08
CA ASP A 243 8.73 0.94 24.51
C ASP A 243 9.98 0.14 24.16
N LEU A 244 10.55 0.34 22.96
CA LEU A 244 11.76 -0.34 22.51
C LEU A 244 12.98 0.10 23.31
N MET A 245 13.14 1.41 23.57
CA MET A 245 14.22 1.91 24.42
C MET A 245 14.16 1.31 25.82
N ALA A 246 12.96 1.19 26.41
CA ALA A 246 12.77 0.59 27.72
C ALA A 246 13.12 -0.90 27.73
N GLN A 247 12.67 -1.66 26.73
CA GLN A 247 12.97 -3.09 26.59
C GLN A 247 14.48 -3.35 26.45
N ILE A 248 15.16 -2.62 25.55
CA ILE A 248 16.61 -2.75 25.36
C ILE A 248 17.36 -2.36 26.63
N SER A 249 16.98 -1.26 27.30
CA SER A 249 17.64 -0.82 28.53
C SER A 249 17.49 -1.82 29.68
N TYR A 250 16.34 -2.49 29.76
CA TYR A 250 16.09 -3.54 30.75
C TYR A 250 16.91 -4.79 30.49
N ASP A 251 17.00 -5.22 29.23
CA ASP A 251 17.76 -6.41 28.84
C ASP A 251 19.27 -6.23 29.09
N LEU A 252 19.79 -5.05 28.72
CA LEU A 252 21.20 -4.71 28.89
C LEU A 252 21.64 -4.61 30.36
N GLU A 253 20.74 -4.35 31.31
CA GLU A 253 21.06 -3.92 32.67
C GLU A 253 22.05 -4.87 33.37
N THR A 254 21.76 -6.17 33.36
CA THR A 254 22.48 -7.13 34.22
C THR A 254 23.67 -7.80 33.55
N ASP A 255 23.64 -7.97 32.23
CA ASP A 255 24.69 -8.73 31.52
C ASP A 255 25.25 -8.02 30.27
N GLY A 256 24.74 -6.83 29.95
CA GLY A 256 25.20 -6.03 28.82
C GLY A 256 24.81 -6.59 27.45
N LYS A 257 23.78 -7.46 27.38
CA LYS A 257 23.31 -8.03 26.11
C LYS A 257 21.87 -7.64 25.81
N TRP A 258 21.58 -7.59 24.51
CA TRP A 258 20.22 -7.56 24.00
C TRP A 258 19.93 -8.96 23.43
N ASP A 259 19.33 -9.80 24.28
CA ASP A 259 19.10 -11.22 24.09
C ASP A 259 17.75 -11.52 23.40
N ASP A 260 16.85 -10.54 23.28
CA ASP A 260 15.61 -10.67 22.49
C ASP A 260 15.89 -10.70 20.98
N THR A 261 16.42 -11.83 20.54
CA THR A 261 16.75 -12.12 19.15
C THR A 261 15.54 -12.07 18.23
N ASN A 262 14.34 -12.40 18.72
CA ASN A 262 13.11 -12.34 17.91
C ASN A 262 12.70 -10.90 17.63
N LEU A 263 12.69 -10.04 18.65
CA LEU A 263 12.39 -8.62 18.48
C LEU A 263 13.46 -7.92 17.64
N LYS A 264 14.74 -8.20 17.91
CA LYS A 264 15.85 -7.68 17.11
C LYS A 264 15.73 -8.08 15.64
N GLN A 265 15.34 -9.33 15.37
CA GLN A 265 15.10 -9.84 14.02
C GLN A 265 13.89 -9.16 13.35
N GLU A 266 12.78 -8.96 14.08
CA GLU A 266 11.61 -8.24 13.59
C GLU A 266 11.95 -6.81 13.15
N ILE A 267 12.68 -6.07 13.99
CA ILE A 267 13.11 -4.70 13.68
C ILE A 267 13.98 -4.67 12.41
N LYS A 268 14.89 -5.65 12.26
CA LYS A 268 15.72 -5.78 11.06
C LYS A 268 14.85 -6.01 9.82
N GLU A 269 13.89 -6.92 9.89
CA GLU A 269 12.98 -7.21 8.78
C GLU A 269 12.13 -5.99 8.40
N ASP A 270 11.49 -5.34 9.39
CA ASP A 270 10.66 -4.15 9.19
C ASP A 270 11.49 -3.02 8.52
N LEU A 271 12.73 -2.81 8.95
CA LEU A 271 13.62 -1.81 8.35
C LEU A 271 14.11 -2.20 6.94
N VAL A 272 14.33 -3.48 6.65
CA VAL A 272 14.66 -3.97 5.31
C VAL A 272 13.53 -3.59 4.34
N TYR A 273 12.27 -3.78 4.73
CA TYR A 273 11.11 -3.37 3.92
C TYR A 273 11.19 -1.90 3.50
N PHE A 274 11.51 -0.99 4.43
CA PHE A 274 11.56 0.45 4.14
C PHE A 274 12.86 0.93 3.49
N THR A 275 13.97 0.20 3.70
CA THR A 275 15.29 0.59 3.19
C THR A 275 15.44 0.23 1.71
N TYR A 276 14.87 -0.89 1.27
CA TYR A 276 15.00 -1.33 -0.12
C TYR A 276 13.81 -0.95 -1.00
N ARG A 277 12.71 -0.45 -0.42
CA ARG A 277 11.63 0.18 -1.18
C ARG A 277 11.91 1.65 -1.40
N TYR A 278 11.90 2.02 -2.68
CA TYR A 278 11.96 3.40 -3.11
C TYR A 278 10.54 3.86 -3.43
N ASP A 279 10.20 5.05 -2.97
CA ASP A 279 8.96 5.70 -3.38
C ASP A 279 9.04 6.19 -4.84
N SER A 280 7.98 6.82 -5.32
CA SER A 280 7.91 7.36 -6.69
C SER A 280 8.99 8.44 -6.97
N ASN A 281 9.60 9.01 -5.93
CA ASN A 281 10.71 9.95 -6.05
C ASN A 281 12.08 9.24 -6.09
N GLY A 282 12.11 7.91 -6.05
CA GLY A 282 13.36 7.17 -5.95
C GLY A 282 14.04 7.33 -4.59
N ASP A 283 13.29 7.70 -3.55
CA ASP A 283 13.78 7.82 -2.19
C ASP A 283 13.30 6.66 -1.32
N ASN A 284 14.21 6.05 -0.59
CA ASN A 284 13.87 5.15 0.53
C ASN A 284 13.83 5.93 1.85
N ILE A 285 13.40 5.27 2.94
CA ILE A 285 13.27 5.92 4.25
C ILE A 285 14.61 6.52 4.76
N ILE A 286 15.73 5.92 4.39
CA ILE A 286 17.08 6.32 4.81
C ILE A 286 17.52 7.60 4.10
N SER A 287 17.31 7.68 2.78
CA SER A 287 17.56 8.89 1.99
C SER A 287 16.64 10.05 2.40
N LYS A 288 15.39 9.76 2.79
CA LYS A 288 14.49 10.74 3.41
C LYS A 288 15.08 11.28 4.70
N ALA A 289 15.51 10.41 5.62
CA ALA A 289 16.15 10.83 6.87
C ALA A 289 17.36 11.74 6.61
N ARG A 290 18.24 11.37 5.68
CA ARG A 290 19.40 12.23 5.32
C ARG A 290 18.96 13.62 4.86
N ARG A 291 17.99 13.72 3.95
CA ARG A 291 17.51 15.02 3.46
C ARG A 291 16.89 15.86 4.58
N GLN A 292 16.11 15.23 5.46
CA GLN A 292 15.54 15.94 6.61
C GLN A 292 16.64 16.49 7.51
N MET A 293 17.62 15.67 7.87
CA MET A 293 18.75 16.12 8.70
C MET A 293 19.55 17.25 8.02
N GLN A 294 19.78 17.16 6.71
CA GLN A 294 20.43 18.22 5.91
C GLN A 294 19.64 19.54 5.91
N SER A 295 18.31 19.49 5.94
CA SER A 295 17.50 20.71 6.00
C SER A 295 17.67 21.49 7.32
N MET A 296 18.15 20.83 8.37
CA MET A 296 18.24 21.37 9.73
C MET A 296 19.60 22.00 10.05
N THR A 297 20.60 21.79 9.20
CA THR A 297 21.96 22.27 9.44
C THR A 297 22.73 22.52 8.14
N THR A 298 23.66 23.47 8.17
CA THR A 298 24.61 23.69 7.09
C THR A 298 25.86 22.81 7.21
N LYS A 299 26.00 22.09 8.33
CA LYS A 299 27.07 21.11 8.52
C LYS A 299 26.80 19.86 7.68
N SER A 300 27.86 19.13 7.34
CA SER A 300 27.70 17.78 6.80
C SER A 300 27.02 16.88 7.84
N ILE A 301 26.20 15.94 7.36
CA ILE A 301 25.55 14.91 8.18
C ILE A 301 26.45 13.67 8.19
N PRO A 302 26.70 13.05 9.35
CA PRO A 302 27.59 11.89 9.46
C PRO A 302 27.10 10.71 8.59
N ASN A 303 28.00 9.79 8.24
CA ASN A 303 27.70 8.65 7.36
C ASN A 303 26.98 7.50 8.11
N PHE A 304 25.79 7.79 8.64
CA PHE A 304 25.01 6.86 9.45
C PHE A 304 24.49 5.64 8.65
N GLU A 305 24.33 5.77 7.33
CA GLU A 305 23.83 4.71 6.45
C GLU A 305 24.74 3.49 6.44
N LYS A 306 26.06 3.71 6.57
CA LYS A 306 27.03 2.63 6.74
C LYS A 306 26.65 1.71 7.90
N TYR A 307 26.23 2.29 9.03
CA TYR A 307 25.89 1.55 10.24
C TYR A 307 24.52 0.90 10.15
N ILE A 308 23.53 1.59 9.58
CA ILE A 308 22.23 0.98 9.29
C ILE A 308 22.41 -0.22 8.34
N LYS A 309 23.18 -0.08 7.25
CA LYS A 309 23.47 -1.19 6.33
C LYS A 309 24.22 -2.34 7.00
N LYS A 310 25.14 -2.05 7.95
CA LYS A 310 25.81 -3.08 8.75
C LYS A 310 24.79 -3.85 9.60
N PHE A 311 23.91 -3.14 10.30
CA PHE A 311 22.86 -3.73 11.15
C PHE A 311 21.84 -4.56 10.37
N LEU A 312 21.53 -4.15 9.14
CA LEU A 312 20.58 -4.82 8.24
C LEU A 312 21.25 -5.83 7.29
N SER A 313 22.56 -6.08 7.44
CA SER A 313 23.24 -6.98 6.54
C SER A 313 22.70 -8.40 6.69
N PRO A 314 22.52 -9.15 5.59
CA PRO A 314 22.03 -10.53 5.63
C PRO A 314 22.80 -11.44 6.60
N ASP A 315 24.11 -11.24 6.72
CA ASP A 315 24.97 -12.00 7.64
C ASP A 315 24.55 -11.82 9.10
N THR A 316 24.01 -10.65 9.46
CA THR A 316 23.51 -10.38 10.81
C THR A 316 22.06 -10.81 11.03
N ILE A 317 21.38 -11.25 9.97
CA ILE A 317 20.00 -11.74 9.98
C ILE A 317 19.99 -13.28 9.98
N TRP A 318 20.69 -13.92 9.05
CA TRP A 318 20.71 -15.39 8.88
C TRP A 318 22.03 -16.04 9.34
N GLY A 319 22.97 -15.27 9.87
CA GLY A 319 24.34 -15.73 10.09
C GLY A 319 25.17 -15.73 8.81
N SER A 320 26.46 -16.01 8.93
CA SER A 320 27.36 -16.07 7.77
C SER A 320 26.89 -17.11 6.76
N CYS A 321 26.89 -16.72 5.49
CA CYS A 321 26.63 -17.63 4.37
C CYS A 321 27.74 -18.70 4.28
N THR A 322 27.46 -19.91 4.79
CA THR A 322 28.38 -21.06 4.75
C THR A 322 27.98 -22.14 3.76
N ASN A 323 26.69 -22.24 3.41
CA ASN A 323 26.17 -23.28 2.53
C ASN A 323 25.84 -22.69 1.16
N GLU A 324 26.72 -22.90 0.18
CA GLU A 324 26.51 -22.43 -1.19
C GLU A 324 25.16 -22.87 -1.76
N ASN A 325 24.47 -21.94 -2.43
CA ASN A 325 23.12 -22.05 -2.96
C ASN A 325 21.98 -22.21 -1.93
N GLU A 326 22.27 -22.05 -0.64
CA GLU A 326 21.21 -21.92 0.37
C GLU A 326 20.35 -20.69 0.06
N ILE A 327 19.03 -20.84 0.13
CA ILE A 327 18.08 -19.75 -0.10
C ILE A 327 17.38 -19.43 1.22
N GLN A 328 17.55 -18.19 1.67
CA GLN A 328 16.83 -17.62 2.81
C GLN A 328 15.75 -16.66 2.34
N ARG A 329 14.74 -16.46 3.19
CA ARG A 329 13.63 -15.53 2.92
C ARG A 329 13.35 -14.66 4.13
N ASN A 330 13.09 -13.38 3.91
CA ASN A 330 12.57 -12.51 4.96
C ASN A 330 11.05 -12.66 5.07
N ARG A 331 10.46 -12.02 6.09
CA ARG A 331 9.00 -11.94 6.32
C ARG A 331 8.19 -11.38 5.14
N TYR A 332 8.81 -10.63 4.23
CA TYR A 332 8.18 -10.05 3.05
C TYR A 332 8.39 -10.86 1.76
N SER A 333 8.92 -12.09 1.87
CA SER A 333 9.21 -12.99 0.76
C SER A 333 10.35 -12.57 -0.18
N ASP A 334 11.16 -11.56 0.20
CA ASP A 334 12.42 -11.30 -0.48
C ASP A 334 13.34 -12.49 -0.25
N ARG A 335 13.99 -12.93 -1.33
CA ARG A 335 14.84 -14.12 -1.34
C ARG A 335 16.29 -13.70 -1.41
N TYR A 336 17.14 -14.41 -0.69
CA TYR A 336 18.59 -14.24 -0.73
C TYR A 336 19.24 -15.61 -0.94
N ILE A 337 20.24 -15.66 -1.80
CA ILE A 337 21.01 -16.87 -2.08
C ILE A 337 22.43 -16.71 -1.55
N CYS A 338 22.93 -17.75 -0.93
CA CYS A 338 24.31 -17.83 -0.50
C CYS A 338 25.20 -18.14 -1.71
N GLN A 339 26.02 -17.18 -2.13
CA GLN A 339 26.94 -17.28 -3.26
C GLN A 339 28.31 -16.71 -2.91
N ASN A 340 29.37 -17.49 -3.12
CA ASN A 340 30.75 -17.13 -2.78
C ASN A 340 30.91 -16.69 -1.31
N SER A 341 30.29 -17.43 -0.39
CA SER A 341 30.24 -17.11 1.04
C SER A 341 29.65 -15.73 1.37
N LYS A 342 28.80 -15.18 0.48
CA LYS A 342 28.02 -13.96 0.70
C LYS A 342 26.56 -14.17 0.36
N TRP A 343 25.68 -13.62 1.20
CA TRP A 343 24.27 -13.50 0.85
C TRP A 343 24.08 -12.44 -0.23
N THR A 344 23.45 -12.83 -1.33
CA THR A 344 23.09 -11.94 -2.43
C THR A 344 21.59 -11.97 -2.63
N SER A 345 20.98 -10.83 -2.98
CA SER A 345 19.56 -10.79 -3.31
C SER A 345 19.29 -11.73 -4.48
N TYR A 346 18.38 -12.67 -4.29
CA TYR A 346 18.04 -13.70 -5.24
C TYR A 346 16.63 -13.50 -5.74
N ASN A 347 16.51 -13.18 -7.02
CA ASN A 347 15.24 -13.25 -7.71
C ASN A 347 15.29 -14.42 -8.71
N PRO A 348 14.56 -15.53 -8.51
CA PRO A 348 14.57 -16.66 -9.44
C PRO A 348 14.01 -16.33 -10.82
N LEU A 349 13.42 -15.15 -11.00
CA LEU A 349 13.04 -14.65 -12.31
C LEU A 349 14.23 -14.02 -13.08
N ILE A 350 15.38 -13.84 -12.43
CA ILE A 350 16.66 -13.44 -13.05
C ILE A 350 17.57 -14.66 -13.11
N GLU A 351 17.49 -15.41 -14.21
CA GLU A 351 18.28 -16.64 -14.42
C GLU A 351 19.76 -16.37 -14.79
N GLU A 352 20.14 -15.14 -15.12
CA GLU A 352 21.50 -14.77 -15.56
C GLU A 352 22.34 -14.29 -14.38
N GLU A 353 23.52 -14.85 -14.18
CA GLU A 353 24.47 -14.39 -13.16
C GLU A 353 25.09 -13.04 -13.53
N CYS A 354 25.32 -12.17 -12.54
CA CYS A 354 26.05 -10.92 -12.73
C CYS A 354 27.57 -11.18 -12.64
N ASN A 355 28.31 -10.79 -13.67
CA ASN A 355 29.74 -11.02 -13.84
C ASN A 355 30.37 -9.85 -14.62
N ALA A 356 31.69 -9.93 -14.85
CA ALA A 356 32.43 -8.85 -15.51
C ALA A 356 31.96 -8.55 -16.96
N GLU A 357 31.34 -9.53 -17.65
CA GLU A 357 30.90 -9.37 -19.04
C GLU A 357 29.58 -8.60 -19.14
N ASN A 358 28.74 -8.66 -18.09
CA ASN A 358 27.47 -7.94 -18.02
C ASN A 358 27.45 -6.84 -16.95
N GLU A 359 28.63 -6.40 -16.49
CA GLU A 359 28.79 -5.27 -15.58
C GLU A 359 28.09 -4.02 -16.15
N GLY A 360 27.25 -3.39 -15.33
CA GLY A 360 26.44 -2.22 -15.69
C GLY A 360 25.14 -2.54 -16.44
N LYS A 361 24.88 -3.79 -16.85
CA LYS A 361 23.64 -4.22 -17.51
C LYS A 361 22.45 -4.02 -16.58
N VAL A 362 21.31 -3.65 -17.15
CA VAL A 362 20.07 -3.40 -16.42
C VAL A 362 19.03 -4.46 -16.75
N LYS A 363 18.32 -4.92 -15.72
CA LYS A 363 17.17 -5.82 -15.83
C LYS A 363 15.98 -5.27 -15.07
N SER A 364 14.80 -5.66 -15.53
CA SER A 364 13.54 -5.36 -14.85
C SER A 364 12.80 -6.67 -14.58
N VAL A 365 12.25 -6.80 -13.38
CA VAL A 365 11.46 -7.96 -12.98
C VAL A 365 10.13 -7.48 -12.43
N TRP A 366 9.05 -8.11 -12.87
CA TRP A 366 7.74 -7.89 -12.29
C TRP A 366 7.59 -8.76 -11.03
N VAL A 367 7.31 -8.12 -9.89
CA VAL A 367 7.19 -8.77 -8.57
C VAL A 367 5.74 -8.71 -8.10
N SER A 368 5.11 -9.88 -7.92
CA SER A 368 3.78 -10.01 -7.30
C SER A 368 3.90 -10.20 -5.80
N SER A 369 3.02 -9.57 -5.03
CA SER A 369 2.88 -9.78 -3.58
C SER A 369 2.11 -11.05 -3.19
N SER A 370 1.43 -11.72 -4.12
CA SER A 370 0.49 -12.81 -3.79
C SER A 370 1.07 -14.22 -3.85
N GLY A 371 2.21 -14.46 -4.50
CA GLY A 371 2.84 -15.79 -4.65
C GLY A 371 1.95 -16.91 -5.24
N ASN A 372 0.70 -16.63 -5.59
CA ASN A 372 -0.34 -17.58 -5.96
C ASN A 372 -0.72 -17.37 -7.45
N PRO A 373 -0.53 -18.37 -8.31
CA PRO A 373 -0.78 -18.23 -9.76
C PRO A 373 -2.23 -17.97 -10.14
N ARG A 374 -3.20 -18.07 -9.21
CA ARG A 374 -4.62 -17.70 -9.44
C ARG A 374 -4.99 -16.25 -9.10
N PHE A 375 -4.13 -15.49 -8.40
CA PHE A 375 -4.39 -14.10 -8.02
C PHE A 375 -3.20 -13.21 -8.40
N ARG A 376 -3.13 -12.74 -9.65
CA ARG A 376 -1.99 -11.95 -10.16
C ARG A 376 -2.23 -10.43 -10.10
N TYR A 377 -2.55 -9.82 -8.97
CA TYR A 377 -3.08 -8.44 -9.03
C TYR A 377 -2.55 -7.39 -8.05
N ILE A 378 -1.44 -7.65 -7.35
CA ILE A 378 -0.71 -6.59 -6.64
C ILE A 378 0.77 -6.80 -6.87
N GLY A 379 1.40 -5.94 -7.67
CA GLY A 379 2.81 -6.05 -8.00
C GLY A 379 3.40 -4.79 -8.62
N HIS A 380 4.72 -4.70 -8.60
CA HIS A 380 5.49 -3.59 -9.16
C HIS A 380 6.67 -4.13 -9.97
N THR A 381 7.18 -3.30 -10.88
CA THR A 381 8.41 -3.62 -11.59
C THR A 381 9.59 -3.13 -10.76
N GLU A 382 10.44 -4.07 -10.36
CA GLU A 382 11.72 -3.79 -9.75
C GLU A 382 12.81 -3.74 -10.81
N TYR A 383 13.77 -2.83 -10.64
CA TYR A 383 14.88 -2.66 -11.56
C TYR A 383 16.17 -3.04 -10.87
N TYR A 384 17.04 -3.73 -11.60
CA TYR A 384 18.30 -4.23 -11.10
C TYR A 384 19.42 -3.81 -12.06
N ARG A 385 20.59 -3.47 -11.52
CA ARG A 385 21.81 -3.23 -12.28
C ARG A 385 22.90 -4.17 -11.81
N CYS A 386 23.58 -4.83 -12.74
CA CYS A 386 24.73 -5.66 -12.41
C CYS A 386 25.89 -4.75 -11.99
N GLU A 387 26.33 -4.86 -10.74
CA GLU A 387 27.43 -4.06 -10.20
C GLU A 387 28.33 -4.94 -9.34
N LYS A 388 29.63 -4.96 -9.67
CA LYS A 388 30.68 -5.69 -8.94
C LYS A 388 30.36 -7.18 -8.72
N GLY A 389 29.73 -7.82 -9.72
CA GLY A 389 29.39 -9.24 -9.67
C GLY A 389 28.14 -9.58 -8.85
N SER A 390 27.25 -8.62 -8.58
CA SER A 390 25.92 -8.88 -8.02
C SER A 390 24.83 -8.03 -8.67
N TRP A 391 23.62 -8.58 -8.80
CA TRP A 391 22.46 -7.82 -9.28
C TRP A 391 21.91 -6.95 -8.15
N GLU A 392 22.08 -5.66 -8.28
CA GLU A 392 21.74 -4.68 -7.26
C GLU A 392 20.39 -4.02 -7.57
N SER A 393 19.45 -4.02 -6.61
CA SER A 393 18.17 -3.32 -6.76
C SER A 393 18.36 -1.80 -6.84
N ARG A 394 17.74 -1.16 -7.82
CA ARG A 394 17.85 0.26 -8.14
C ARG A 394 16.50 0.83 -8.56
N GLY A 395 16.38 2.15 -8.55
CA GLY A 395 15.20 2.84 -9.09
C GLY A 395 15.16 2.79 -10.63
N ILE A 396 13.99 3.06 -11.22
CA ILE A 396 13.75 3.02 -12.68
C ILE A 396 14.74 3.86 -13.51
N TRP A 397 15.37 4.86 -12.90
CA TRP A 397 16.39 5.71 -13.52
C TRP A 397 17.57 4.94 -14.13
N VAL A 398 17.86 3.71 -13.68
CA VAL A 398 18.91 2.88 -14.31
C VAL A 398 18.59 2.57 -15.78
N THR A 399 17.34 2.68 -16.20
CA THR A 399 16.92 2.50 -17.60
C THR A 399 17.17 3.75 -18.47
N CYS A 400 17.67 4.85 -17.90
CA CYS A 400 18.12 6.00 -18.65
C CYS A 400 19.47 5.70 -19.32
N ASP A 401 19.66 6.19 -20.55
CA ASP A 401 20.91 5.98 -21.28
C ASP A 401 22.09 6.59 -20.51
N THR A 402 23.27 6.00 -20.60
CA THR A 402 24.49 6.54 -19.98
C THR A 402 25.59 6.77 -21.03
N ALA A 403 25.37 6.37 -22.28
CA ALA A 403 26.30 6.60 -23.38
C ALA A 403 26.03 7.97 -24.02
N GLY A 404 27.08 8.79 -24.14
CA GLY A 404 27.01 10.07 -24.87
C GLY A 404 26.25 11.19 -24.16
N VAL A 405 25.84 11.01 -22.90
CA VAL A 405 25.16 12.02 -22.08
C VAL A 405 26.15 12.90 -21.30
N ALA A 406 25.89 14.20 -21.29
CA ALA A 406 26.63 15.22 -20.55
C ALA A 406 25.94 15.54 -19.22
N ILE A 407 26.73 16.01 -18.23
CA ILE A 407 26.20 16.43 -16.93
C ILE A 407 25.12 17.51 -17.15
N GLY A 408 23.92 17.27 -16.61
CA GLY A 408 22.75 18.14 -16.77
C GLY A 408 21.71 17.64 -17.78
N ASP A 409 22.03 16.66 -18.62
CA ASP A 409 21.07 16.07 -19.55
C ASP A 409 19.91 15.41 -18.79
N THR A 410 18.70 15.40 -19.37
CA THR A 410 17.50 14.93 -18.67
C THR A 410 16.92 13.65 -19.26
N CYS A 411 16.36 12.80 -18.39
CA CYS A 411 15.68 11.56 -18.74
C CYS A 411 14.38 11.45 -17.95
N SER A 412 13.27 11.12 -18.59
CA SER A 412 11.98 10.89 -17.91
C SER A 412 11.56 9.44 -18.05
N LYS A 413 11.01 8.87 -16.98
CA LYS A 413 10.57 7.47 -16.91
C LYS A 413 9.22 7.35 -16.24
N ASP A 414 8.38 6.52 -16.83
CA ASP A 414 7.05 6.21 -16.32
C ASP A 414 7.14 4.97 -15.44
N GLN A 415 6.82 5.12 -14.15
CA GLN A 415 6.75 4.00 -13.21
C GLN A 415 5.29 3.77 -12.84
N CYS A 416 4.77 2.59 -13.20
CA CYS A 416 3.41 2.19 -12.90
C CYS A 416 3.38 1.17 -11.77
N LEU A 417 2.56 1.42 -10.76
CA LEU A 417 2.26 0.51 -9.66
C LEU A 417 0.87 -0.08 -9.89
N ALA A 418 0.76 -1.41 -9.90
CA ALA A 418 -0.53 -2.07 -10.08
C ALA A 418 -1.49 -1.64 -8.96
N GLY A 419 -2.63 -1.06 -9.34
CA GLY A 419 -3.64 -0.56 -8.40
C GLY A 419 -3.39 0.82 -7.78
N ILE A 420 -2.29 1.52 -8.11
CA ILE A 420 -1.96 2.85 -7.53
C ILE A 420 -1.78 3.94 -8.63
N GLY A 421 -1.48 3.54 -9.87
CA GLY A 421 -1.34 4.45 -11.02
C GLY A 421 0.12 4.65 -11.48
N CYS A 422 0.32 5.54 -12.45
CA CYS A 422 1.64 5.81 -13.04
C CYS A 422 2.16 7.18 -12.62
N THR A 423 3.44 7.23 -12.27
CA THR A 423 4.16 8.48 -12.00
C THR A 423 5.23 8.68 -13.07
N ILE A 424 5.29 9.88 -13.65
CA ILE A 424 6.39 10.27 -14.53
C ILE A 424 7.45 10.91 -13.66
N SER A 425 8.61 10.30 -13.57
CA SER A 425 9.75 10.80 -12.83
C SER A 425 10.82 11.29 -13.80
N SER A 426 11.24 12.54 -13.64
CA SER A 426 12.27 13.18 -14.46
C SER A 426 13.58 13.27 -13.69
N TYR A 427 14.69 12.96 -14.35
CA TYR A 427 16.02 12.89 -13.79
C TYR A 427 17.00 13.74 -14.60
N ALA A 428 18.06 14.24 -13.97
CA ALA A 428 19.21 14.90 -14.59
C ALA A 428 20.48 14.07 -14.36
N TYR A 429 21.33 13.98 -15.38
CA TYR A 429 22.58 13.24 -15.31
C TYR A 429 23.62 13.99 -14.46
N GLU A 430 24.20 13.32 -13.45
CA GLU A 430 25.23 13.91 -12.57
C GLU A 430 26.65 13.40 -12.88
N GLY A 431 26.80 12.53 -13.88
CA GLY A 431 28.08 11.91 -14.22
C GLY A 431 28.27 10.53 -13.59
N ASN A 432 29.31 9.81 -14.03
CA ASN A 432 29.66 8.45 -13.57
C ASN A 432 28.50 7.43 -13.66
N GLY A 433 27.58 7.59 -14.61
CA GLY A 433 26.43 6.70 -14.77
C GLY A 433 25.29 6.93 -13.77
N ASN A 434 25.30 8.05 -13.04
CA ASN A 434 24.27 8.39 -12.04
C ASN A 434 23.30 9.46 -12.55
N TRP A 435 22.04 9.29 -12.16
CA TRP A 435 20.92 10.17 -12.50
C TRP A 435 20.24 10.66 -11.21
N LYS A 436 20.03 11.98 -11.08
CA LYS A 436 19.37 12.62 -9.94
C LYS A 436 17.95 13.06 -10.30
N LEU A 437 16.97 12.79 -9.45
CA LEU A 437 15.59 13.23 -9.69
C LEU A 437 15.48 14.77 -9.69
N LEU A 438 14.80 15.30 -10.70
CA LEU A 438 14.37 16.69 -10.84
C LEU A 438 12.95 16.93 -10.30
N GLY A 439 12.05 15.95 -10.48
CA GLY A 439 10.68 15.99 -9.99
C GLY A 439 9.82 14.86 -10.55
N SER A 440 8.67 14.63 -9.94
CA SER A 440 7.70 13.62 -10.32
C SER A 440 6.32 14.27 -10.55
N THR A 441 5.61 13.85 -11.59
CA THR A 441 4.26 14.32 -11.88
C THR A 441 3.31 13.13 -12.05
N PRO A 442 2.12 13.13 -11.43
CA PRO A 442 1.08 12.17 -11.77
C PRO A 442 0.75 12.27 -13.25
N ALA A 443 0.77 11.15 -13.98
CA ALA A 443 0.42 11.15 -15.40
C ALA A 443 -1.08 11.44 -15.56
N LEU A 444 -1.45 12.69 -15.87
CA LEU A 444 -2.82 13.06 -16.24
C LEU A 444 -3.10 12.67 -17.69
N TYR A 445 -3.41 11.40 -17.93
CA TYR A 445 -4.07 10.95 -19.16
C TYR A 445 -5.21 10.01 -18.81
N ASN A 446 -6.31 10.09 -19.58
CA ASN A 446 -7.50 9.24 -19.52
C ASN A 446 -7.18 7.78 -19.88
N VAL A 447 -6.39 7.14 -19.03
CA VAL A 447 -6.19 5.69 -18.95
C VAL A 447 -6.85 5.31 -17.63
N THR A 448 -7.84 4.43 -17.67
CA THR A 448 -8.47 3.93 -16.43
C THR A 448 -7.35 3.40 -15.52
N PRO A 449 -7.20 3.91 -14.29
CA PRO A 449 -5.91 3.83 -13.61
C PRO A 449 -5.62 2.41 -13.14
N GLY A 450 -4.71 1.70 -13.81
CA GLY A 450 -4.10 0.47 -13.28
C GLY A 450 -4.24 -0.81 -14.13
N CYS A 451 -4.95 -0.79 -15.26
CA CYS A 451 -5.10 -1.98 -16.10
C CYS A 451 -4.11 -1.96 -17.29
N GLN A 452 -3.21 -2.96 -17.35
CA GLN A 452 -2.24 -3.10 -18.44
C GLN A 452 -2.96 -3.36 -19.79
N LYS A 453 -2.47 -2.79 -20.90
CA LYS A 453 -2.98 -3.11 -22.26
C LYS A 453 -2.13 -4.15 -22.98
N GLU A 454 -0.83 -4.20 -22.70
CA GLU A 454 0.09 -5.13 -23.37
C GLU A 454 -0.12 -6.58 -22.92
N LYS A 455 -0.13 -7.54 -23.86
CA LYS A 455 -0.29 -8.99 -23.60
C LYS A 455 -1.62 -9.37 -22.90
N THR A 456 -2.67 -8.59 -23.11
CA THR A 456 -4.01 -8.89 -22.62
C THR A 456 -4.88 -9.48 -23.72
N PHE A 457 -5.84 -10.32 -23.34
CA PHE A 457 -6.80 -10.97 -24.22
C PHE A 457 -8.22 -10.58 -23.83
N VAL A 458 -9.12 -10.58 -24.81
CA VAL A 458 -10.54 -10.30 -24.59
C VAL A 458 -11.08 -11.22 -23.48
N GLY A 459 -11.75 -10.64 -22.49
CA GLY A 459 -12.26 -11.33 -21.31
C GLY A 459 -11.32 -11.31 -20.10
N ASP A 460 -10.09 -10.80 -20.23
CA ASP A 460 -9.21 -10.56 -19.09
C ASP A 460 -9.86 -9.60 -18.10
N THR A 461 -9.64 -9.79 -16.80
CA THR A 461 -10.21 -8.95 -15.75
C THR A 461 -9.12 -8.14 -15.04
N CYS A 462 -9.49 -6.96 -14.56
CA CYS A 462 -8.65 -6.05 -13.81
C CYS A 462 -9.43 -5.57 -12.59
N SER A 463 -8.76 -5.31 -11.48
CA SER A 463 -9.40 -4.79 -10.28
C SER A 463 -8.60 -3.63 -9.73
N VAL A 464 -9.27 -2.54 -9.37
CA VAL A 464 -8.66 -1.29 -8.92
C VAL A 464 -9.22 -0.96 -7.54
N MET A 465 -8.34 -0.77 -6.57
CA MET A 465 -8.73 -0.28 -5.23
C MET A 465 -8.95 1.23 -5.31
N GLN A 466 -10.17 1.69 -5.04
CA GLN A 466 -10.52 3.10 -4.92
C GLN A 466 -10.82 3.46 -3.46
N SER A 467 -10.96 4.76 -3.16
CA SER A 467 -11.30 5.27 -1.82
C SER A 467 -12.61 4.71 -1.25
N GLU A 468 -13.52 4.26 -2.12
CA GLU A 468 -14.84 3.72 -1.76
C GLU A 468 -14.91 2.18 -1.80
N GLY A 469 -13.83 1.50 -2.19
CA GLY A 469 -13.75 0.04 -2.26
C GLY A 469 -13.11 -0.50 -3.54
N MET A 470 -13.20 -1.82 -3.72
CA MET A 470 -12.66 -2.50 -4.90
C MET A 470 -13.62 -2.37 -6.08
N GLU A 471 -13.12 -1.83 -7.18
CA GLU A 471 -13.80 -1.86 -8.48
C GLU A 471 -13.19 -2.92 -9.38
N TYR A 472 -13.99 -3.47 -10.29
CA TYR A 472 -13.56 -4.48 -11.24
C TYR A 472 -13.82 -4.00 -12.66
N TYR A 473 -13.00 -4.49 -13.58
CA TYR A 473 -13.03 -4.19 -14.99
C TYR A 473 -12.78 -5.46 -15.79
N VAL A 474 -13.30 -5.53 -17.02
CA VAL A 474 -13.07 -6.62 -17.98
C VAL A 474 -12.66 -6.04 -19.34
N LEU A 475 -11.74 -6.70 -20.04
CA LEU A 475 -11.23 -6.27 -21.32
C LEU A 475 -12.17 -6.71 -22.44
N ASN A 476 -12.67 -5.73 -23.19
CA ASN A 476 -13.60 -5.93 -24.29
C ASN A 476 -12.93 -6.28 -25.62
N LYS A 477 -13.75 -6.68 -26.61
CA LYS A 477 -13.32 -7.03 -27.97
C LYS A 477 -12.62 -5.88 -28.70
N ASP A 478 -12.93 -4.64 -28.35
CA ASP A 478 -12.30 -3.42 -28.88
C ASP A 478 -11.00 -3.04 -28.14
N SER A 479 -10.51 -3.92 -27.26
CA SER A 479 -9.31 -3.70 -26.43
C SER A 479 -9.44 -2.54 -25.44
N THR A 480 -10.67 -2.22 -25.02
CA THR A 480 -10.95 -1.26 -23.94
C THR A 480 -11.31 -1.97 -22.64
N TRP A 481 -11.04 -1.32 -21.50
CA TRP A 481 -11.38 -1.85 -20.17
C TRP A 481 -12.73 -1.26 -19.74
N GLU A 482 -13.70 -2.14 -19.49
CA GLU A 482 -15.05 -1.76 -19.08
C GLU A 482 -15.30 -2.19 -17.64
N LYS A 483 -15.95 -1.33 -16.85
CA LYS A 483 -16.27 -1.63 -15.43
C LYS A 483 -17.25 -2.81 -15.35
N CYS A 484 -17.05 -3.70 -14.37
CA CYS A 484 -17.86 -4.91 -14.20
C CYS A 484 -18.09 -5.24 -12.72
N ASN A 485 -19.08 -6.08 -12.45
CA ASN A 485 -19.20 -6.84 -11.19
C ASN A 485 -18.59 -8.23 -11.38
N ILE A 486 -18.17 -8.87 -10.28
CA ILE A 486 -17.62 -10.23 -10.31
C ILE A 486 -18.54 -11.17 -9.54
N ASP A 487 -19.01 -12.22 -10.22
CA ASP A 487 -19.56 -13.39 -9.56
C ASP A 487 -18.46 -14.45 -9.37
N PRO A 488 -18.29 -15.04 -8.17
CA PRO A 488 -17.24 -16.01 -7.89
C PRO A 488 -17.29 -17.29 -8.74
N ASN A 489 -18.46 -17.66 -9.27
CA ASN A 489 -18.68 -18.87 -10.05
C ASN A 489 -18.84 -18.56 -11.55
N LEU A 490 -19.50 -17.46 -11.87
CA LEU A 490 -19.88 -17.10 -13.25
C LEU A 490 -18.93 -16.06 -13.88
N GLY A 491 -18.03 -15.46 -13.09
CA GLY A 491 -17.02 -14.54 -13.59
C GLY A 491 -17.50 -13.10 -13.73
N ALA A 492 -16.78 -12.32 -14.54
CA ALA A 492 -17.04 -10.89 -14.71
C ALA A 492 -18.29 -10.61 -15.54
N CYS A 493 -19.09 -9.67 -15.07
CA CYS A 493 -20.27 -9.16 -15.75
C CYS A 493 -20.17 -7.63 -15.92
N PRO A 494 -19.96 -7.11 -17.14
CA PRO A 494 -19.86 -5.67 -17.40
C PRO A 494 -21.07 -4.87 -16.92
N LEU A 495 -20.83 -3.64 -16.44
CA LEU A 495 -21.85 -2.73 -15.93
C LEU A 495 -22.57 -1.94 -17.02
N GLU A 496 -21.88 -1.56 -18.12
CA GLU A 496 -22.53 -0.82 -19.19
C GLU A 496 -23.16 -1.77 -20.21
N ALA A 497 -24.46 -1.60 -20.45
CA ALA A 497 -25.23 -2.43 -21.38
C ALA A 497 -24.98 -2.10 -22.86
N ASN A 498 -24.00 -1.23 -23.18
CA ASN A 498 -23.85 -0.63 -24.52
C ASN A 498 -23.34 -1.59 -25.61
N HIS A 499 -23.10 -2.86 -25.27
CA HIS A 499 -22.80 -3.92 -26.23
C HIS A 499 -23.82 -5.05 -26.11
N TYR A 500 -25.04 -4.83 -26.60
CA TYR A 500 -26.14 -5.81 -26.66
C TYR A 500 -25.75 -7.18 -27.29
N TYR A 501 -24.62 -7.26 -28.01
CA TYR A 501 -24.11 -8.46 -28.71
C TYR A 501 -22.97 -9.20 -28.03
N SER A 502 -22.38 -8.63 -26.98
CA SER A 502 -21.47 -9.36 -26.10
C SER A 502 -22.26 -9.99 -24.96
N GLN A 503 -23.38 -10.63 -25.27
CA GLN A 503 -24.16 -11.42 -24.32
C GLN A 503 -23.24 -12.51 -23.77
N LEU A 504 -22.72 -12.28 -22.56
CA LEU A 504 -21.89 -13.27 -21.90
C LEU A 504 -22.83 -14.32 -21.33
N PHE A 505 -22.76 -15.51 -21.91
CA PHE A 505 -23.42 -16.71 -21.41
C PHE A 505 -22.40 -17.56 -20.66
N ASN A 506 -22.79 -18.09 -19.52
CA ASN A 506 -21.96 -19.00 -18.75
C ASN A 506 -22.79 -20.16 -18.21
N ASP A 507 -22.20 -21.35 -18.13
CA ASP A 507 -22.82 -22.53 -17.55
C ASP A 507 -22.26 -22.80 -16.16
N TYR A 508 -23.15 -23.08 -15.21
CA TYR A 508 -22.75 -23.45 -13.86
C TYR A 508 -23.79 -24.41 -13.27
N ASN A 509 -23.32 -25.55 -12.74
CA ASN A 509 -24.16 -26.60 -12.16
C ASN A 509 -25.31 -27.07 -13.08
N GLY A 510 -25.06 -27.16 -14.39
CA GLY A 510 -26.05 -27.64 -15.37
C GLY A 510 -27.17 -26.64 -15.68
N LYS A 511 -26.99 -25.37 -15.29
CA LYS A 511 -27.87 -24.25 -15.64
C LYS A 511 -27.07 -23.22 -16.43
N TYR A 512 -27.78 -22.40 -17.21
CA TYR A 512 -27.18 -21.33 -17.98
C TYR A 512 -27.57 -19.97 -17.40
N TYR A 513 -26.60 -19.06 -17.45
CA TYR A 513 -26.73 -17.71 -16.94
C TYR A 513 -26.37 -16.70 -18.01
N TYR A 514 -27.02 -15.56 -17.97
CA TYR A 514 -26.83 -14.40 -18.85
C TYR A 514 -26.41 -13.21 -18.02
N CYS A 515 -25.35 -12.53 -18.43
CA CYS A 515 -24.90 -11.30 -17.79
C CYS A 515 -25.53 -10.06 -18.44
N HIS A 516 -26.10 -9.18 -17.60
CA HIS A 516 -26.57 -7.85 -18.00
C HIS A 516 -26.44 -6.85 -16.86
N GLY A 517 -25.92 -5.65 -17.16
CA GLY A 517 -25.88 -4.54 -16.20
C GLY A 517 -25.15 -4.88 -14.89
N GLY A 518 -24.15 -5.75 -14.94
CA GLY A 518 -23.42 -6.21 -13.76
C GLY A 518 -24.03 -7.41 -13.03
N GLU A 519 -25.13 -8.00 -13.51
CA GLU A 519 -25.80 -9.11 -12.84
C GLU A 519 -25.93 -10.35 -13.74
N TRP A 520 -25.67 -11.51 -13.14
CA TRP A 520 -25.90 -12.80 -13.78
C TRP A 520 -27.29 -13.33 -13.46
N THR A 521 -28.11 -13.54 -14.49
CA THR A 521 -29.49 -14.03 -14.39
C THR A 521 -29.60 -15.42 -15.02
N GLU A 522 -30.23 -16.37 -14.33
CA GLU A 522 -30.49 -17.70 -14.89
C GLU A 522 -31.45 -17.59 -16.09
N VAL A 523 -31.08 -18.23 -17.21
CA VAL A 523 -31.86 -18.19 -18.44
C VAL A 523 -32.35 -19.57 -18.84
N LYS A 524 -33.52 -19.60 -19.49
CA LYS A 524 -34.12 -20.83 -20.02
C LYS A 524 -33.78 -21.08 -21.48
N LEU A 525 -33.35 -20.03 -22.20
CA LEU A 525 -33.04 -20.08 -23.62
C LEU A 525 -31.64 -19.51 -23.86
N VAL A 526 -30.82 -20.25 -24.61
CA VAL A 526 -29.41 -19.95 -24.88
C VAL A 526 -29.15 -20.12 -26.38
N PRO A 527 -28.33 -19.25 -27.00
CA PRO A 527 -28.01 -19.37 -28.42
C PRO A 527 -27.28 -20.69 -28.77
N HIS A 528 -27.54 -21.25 -29.96
CA HIS A 528 -26.97 -22.54 -30.37
C HIS A 528 -25.45 -22.54 -30.38
N GLN A 529 -24.80 -21.42 -30.69
CA GLN A 529 -23.34 -21.35 -30.70
C GLN A 529 -22.70 -21.74 -29.36
N TYR A 530 -23.41 -21.66 -28.23
CA TYR A 530 -22.88 -22.05 -26.91
C TYR A 530 -23.16 -23.51 -26.55
N THR A 531 -24.10 -24.16 -27.24
CA THR A 531 -24.52 -25.54 -26.95
C THR A 531 -24.18 -26.52 -28.06
N ASP A 532 -23.82 -26.04 -29.26
CA ASP A 532 -23.45 -26.86 -30.41
C ASP A 532 -21.98 -27.32 -30.30
N PRO A 533 -21.71 -28.63 -30.19
CA PRO A 533 -20.35 -29.14 -30.07
C PRO A 533 -19.47 -28.86 -31.29
N ARG A 534 -20.08 -28.58 -32.46
CA ARG A 534 -19.36 -28.25 -33.71
C ARG A 534 -18.68 -26.89 -33.67
N LYS A 535 -19.10 -25.99 -32.76
CA LYS A 535 -18.47 -24.66 -32.59
C LYS A 535 -17.03 -24.73 -32.13
N LYS A 536 -16.66 -25.80 -31.42
CA LYS A 536 -15.35 -25.91 -30.76
C LYS A 536 -14.20 -25.84 -31.78
N GLY A 537 -13.37 -24.81 -31.65
CA GLY A 537 -12.20 -24.59 -32.51
C GLY A 537 -12.49 -23.81 -33.79
N LEU A 538 -13.72 -23.33 -33.99
CA LEU A 538 -14.09 -22.43 -35.08
C LEU A 538 -14.24 -20.99 -34.58
N THR A 539 -13.84 -20.03 -35.40
CA THR A 539 -14.17 -18.60 -35.20
C THR A 539 -15.69 -18.37 -35.30
N ASP A 540 -16.16 -17.19 -34.88
CA ASP A 540 -17.57 -16.80 -35.03
C ASP A 540 -17.99 -16.84 -36.49
N GLU A 541 -17.14 -16.33 -37.37
CA GLU A 541 -17.35 -16.28 -38.81
C GLU A 541 -17.37 -17.67 -39.45
N GLU A 542 -16.45 -18.57 -39.07
CA GLU A 542 -16.41 -19.94 -39.62
C GLU A 542 -17.60 -20.79 -39.16
N TYR A 543 -18.03 -20.62 -37.91
CA TYR A 543 -19.21 -21.31 -37.40
C TYR A 543 -20.48 -20.80 -38.08
N ASP A 544 -20.59 -19.48 -38.25
CA ASP A 544 -21.80 -18.86 -38.77
C ASP A 544 -22.19 -19.37 -40.16
N ILE A 545 -21.21 -19.70 -40.99
CA ILE A 545 -21.42 -20.18 -42.36
C ILE A 545 -21.44 -21.71 -42.50
N LEU A 546 -21.28 -22.46 -41.41
CA LEU A 546 -21.01 -23.90 -41.43
C LEU A 546 -22.11 -24.73 -42.12
N ASP A 547 -23.37 -24.36 -41.91
CA ASP A 547 -24.55 -25.09 -42.41
C ASP A 547 -25.25 -24.37 -43.59
N LEU A 548 -24.55 -23.45 -44.28
CA LEU A 548 -25.13 -22.81 -45.46
C LEU A 548 -25.45 -23.83 -46.56
N PRO A 549 -26.59 -23.70 -47.27
CA PRO A 549 -27.03 -24.68 -48.26
C PRO A 549 -25.99 -24.86 -49.39
N LYS A 550 -25.74 -26.14 -49.74
CA LYS A 550 -24.85 -26.48 -50.86
C LYS A 550 -25.53 -26.39 -52.23
N ASP A 551 -26.83 -26.64 -52.25
CA ASP A 551 -27.66 -26.52 -53.45
C ASP A 551 -28.46 -25.21 -53.35
N ALA A 552 -27.98 -24.15 -54.02
CA ALA A 552 -28.55 -22.81 -53.99
C ALA A 552 -28.57 -22.16 -55.38
N SER A 553 -29.55 -21.30 -55.61
CA SER A 553 -29.71 -20.47 -56.81
C SER A 553 -29.32 -19.02 -56.53
N VAL A 554 -28.87 -18.29 -57.56
CA VAL A 554 -28.50 -16.88 -57.42
C VAL A 554 -29.67 -16.08 -56.85
N GLY A 555 -29.41 -15.35 -55.76
CA GLY A 555 -30.42 -14.56 -55.02
C GLY A 555 -31.09 -15.30 -53.87
N ASP A 556 -30.78 -16.58 -53.66
CA ASP A 556 -31.20 -17.32 -52.48
C ASP A 556 -30.62 -16.68 -51.21
N ARG A 557 -31.40 -16.77 -50.13
CA ARG A 557 -31.08 -16.22 -48.82
C ARG A 557 -31.05 -17.34 -47.79
N ALA A 558 -30.02 -17.39 -46.97
CA ALA A 558 -29.91 -18.33 -45.87
C ALA A 558 -29.50 -17.61 -44.59
N SER A 559 -29.94 -18.15 -43.46
CA SER A 559 -29.52 -17.70 -42.12
C SER A 559 -28.14 -18.25 -41.78
N GLY A 560 -27.32 -17.45 -41.10
CA GLY A 560 -26.16 -17.95 -40.39
C GLY A 560 -26.55 -18.73 -39.12
N LEU A 561 -25.58 -19.44 -38.54
CA LEU A 561 -25.72 -20.21 -37.30
C LEU A 561 -25.51 -19.41 -36.01
N LEU A 562 -24.93 -18.22 -36.06
CA LEU A 562 -24.82 -17.34 -34.89
C LEU A 562 -26.19 -16.78 -34.56
N GLU A 563 -26.63 -16.98 -33.33
CA GLU A 563 -27.93 -16.54 -32.85
C GLU A 563 -27.82 -15.48 -31.75
N ILE A 564 -28.86 -14.67 -31.63
CA ILE A 564 -29.12 -13.79 -30.50
C ILE A 564 -30.44 -14.24 -29.90
N CYS A 565 -30.45 -14.57 -28.61
CA CYS A 565 -31.67 -14.97 -27.92
C CYS A 565 -32.20 -13.84 -27.07
N TYR A 566 -33.51 -13.67 -27.12
CA TYR A 566 -34.21 -12.63 -26.38
C TYR A 566 -34.96 -13.27 -25.21
N ASN A 567 -34.57 -12.83 -24.01
CA ASN A 567 -35.11 -13.31 -22.74
C ASN A 567 -35.40 -12.10 -21.84
N HIS A 568 -36.34 -11.24 -22.21
CA HIS A 568 -36.78 -10.18 -21.29
C HIS A 568 -38.22 -9.70 -21.51
N PRO A 569 -38.97 -9.41 -20.42
CA PRO A 569 -40.28 -8.73 -20.46
C PRO A 569 -40.22 -7.23 -20.86
N ASP A 570 -39.04 -6.60 -21.01
CA ASP A 570 -38.95 -5.16 -21.32
C ASP A 570 -38.99 -4.82 -22.82
N ILE A 571 -38.85 -5.82 -23.70
CA ILE A 571 -39.10 -5.68 -25.14
C ILE A 571 -40.61 -5.83 -25.45
N ALA A 572 -41.41 -6.10 -24.40
CA ALA A 572 -42.84 -6.39 -24.46
C ALA A 572 -43.73 -5.15 -24.68
N GLU A 573 -43.18 -4.00 -25.07
CA GLU A 573 -44.04 -2.92 -25.57
C GLU A 573 -44.58 -3.24 -26.98
N TYR A 574 -43.93 -4.15 -27.73
CA TYR A 574 -44.34 -4.52 -29.10
C TYR A 574 -44.61 -6.02 -29.34
N PHE A 575 -44.02 -6.93 -28.56
CA PHE A 575 -44.19 -8.37 -28.77
C PHE A 575 -44.58 -9.08 -27.46
N TYR A 576 -45.79 -9.64 -27.41
CA TYR A 576 -46.29 -10.38 -26.26
C TYR A 576 -45.45 -11.65 -26.00
N ASP A 577 -45.02 -11.86 -24.74
CA ASP A 577 -44.45 -13.07 -24.14
C ASP A 577 -43.86 -14.11 -25.10
N SER A 578 -42.65 -13.89 -25.63
CA SER A 578 -41.97 -14.91 -26.43
C SER A 578 -40.46 -14.93 -26.18
N LEU A 579 -40.00 -16.04 -25.60
CA LEU A 579 -38.61 -16.46 -25.60
C LEU A 579 -38.28 -17.02 -26.98
N PHE A 580 -37.36 -16.40 -27.72
CA PHE A 580 -36.95 -16.89 -29.05
C PHE A 580 -35.49 -16.52 -29.37
N CYS A 581 -34.91 -17.18 -30.38
CA CYS A 581 -33.55 -16.91 -30.87
C CYS A 581 -33.57 -16.55 -32.36
N MET A 582 -32.88 -15.49 -32.76
CA MET A 582 -32.80 -15.10 -34.17
C MET A 582 -31.36 -15.14 -34.69
N PRO A 583 -31.17 -15.55 -35.96
CA PRO A 583 -29.87 -15.44 -36.62
C PRO A 583 -29.35 -14.00 -36.61
N ARG A 584 -28.07 -13.84 -36.30
CA ARG A 584 -27.38 -12.55 -36.30
C ARG A 584 -27.14 -12.04 -37.71
N TYR A 585 -26.82 -12.95 -38.62
CA TYR A 585 -26.46 -12.63 -39.98
C TYR A 585 -27.25 -13.46 -40.99
N TYR A 586 -27.47 -12.88 -42.16
CA TYR A 586 -28.05 -13.53 -43.32
C TYR A 586 -27.09 -13.44 -44.49
N TYR A 587 -27.11 -14.46 -45.34
CA TYR A 587 -26.21 -14.61 -46.47
C TYR A 587 -26.99 -14.70 -47.77
N ARG A 588 -26.38 -14.21 -48.85
CA ARG A 588 -26.90 -14.27 -50.22
C ARG A 588 -26.01 -15.10 -51.11
N TYR A 589 -26.63 -15.97 -51.91
CA TYR A 589 -25.93 -16.74 -52.92
C TYR A 589 -25.72 -15.90 -54.18
N ARG A 590 -24.47 -15.78 -54.59
CA ARG A 590 -24.03 -14.88 -55.67
C ARG A 590 -23.83 -15.63 -56.99
N GLU A 591 -23.78 -14.88 -58.08
CA GLU A 591 -23.51 -15.41 -59.44
C GLU A 591 -22.19 -16.17 -59.55
N ASN A 592 -21.21 -15.83 -58.71
CA ASN A 592 -19.91 -16.51 -58.65
C ASN A 592 -19.95 -17.85 -57.89
N GLY A 593 -21.12 -18.30 -57.45
CA GLY A 593 -21.31 -19.57 -56.76
C GLY A 593 -20.95 -19.56 -55.27
N THR A 594 -20.81 -18.38 -54.64
CA THR A 594 -20.45 -18.24 -53.22
C THR A 594 -21.55 -17.59 -52.41
N TRP A 595 -21.59 -17.92 -51.11
CA TRP A 595 -22.38 -17.19 -50.14
C TRP A 595 -21.58 -16.00 -49.60
N THR A 596 -22.21 -14.83 -49.55
CA THR A 596 -21.62 -13.62 -48.94
C THR A 596 -22.65 -12.97 -48.02
N LEU A 597 -22.20 -12.20 -47.03
CA LEU A 597 -23.09 -11.46 -46.15
C LEU A 597 -24.10 -10.61 -46.94
N GLU A 598 -25.35 -10.61 -46.50
CA GLU A 598 -26.43 -9.77 -47.05
C GLU A 598 -26.15 -8.30 -46.74
N THR A 599 -26.24 -7.44 -47.75
CA THR A 599 -26.08 -5.99 -47.60
C THR A 599 -27.44 -5.29 -47.51
N GLU A 600 -27.45 -4.04 -47.05
CA GLU A 600 -28.66 -3.20 -47.05
C GLU A 600 -29.21 -2.95 -48.46
N GLU A 601 -28.32 -2.87 -49.47
CA GLU A 601 -28.73 -2.76 -50.88
C GLU A 601 -29.42 -4.04 -51.36
N ASP A 602 -28.89 -5.22 -51.02
CA ASP A 602 -29.53 -6.51 -51.33
C ASP A 602 -30.94 -6.61 -50.74
N ARG A 603 -31.09 -6.15 -49.49
CA ARG A 603 -32.37 -6.11 -48.79
C ARG A 603 -33.35 -5.16 -49.46
N SER A 604 -32.91 -3.95 -49.77
CA SER A 604 -33.75 -2.91 -50.39
C SER A 604 -34.21 -3.29 -51.80
N ALA A 605 -33.40 -4.07 -52.53
CA ALA A 605 -33.74 -4.60 -53.85
C ALA A 605 -34.65 -5.85 -53.80
N ASP A 606 -34.76 -6.51 -52.65
CA ASP A 606 -35.55 -7.74 -52.52
C ASP A 606 -37.01 -7.44 -52.15
N ASN A 607 -37.87 -7.51 -53.16
CA ASN A 607 -39.30 -7.26 -53.03
C ASN A 607 -40.02 -8.18 -52.03
N ARG A 608 -39.39 -9.27 -51.54
CA ARG A 608 -39.94 -10.14 -50.49
C ARG A 608 -40.05 -9.45 -49.12
N PHE A 609 -39.31 -8.36 -48.88
CA PHE A 609 -39.40 -7.58 -47.63
C PHE A 609 -40.52 -6.54 -47.63
N ASN A 610 -41.05 -6.19 -48.81
CA ASN A 610 -42.13 -5.22 -48.94
C ASN A 610 -43.49 -5.89 -48.74
N LEU A 611 -44.21 -5.49 -47.69
CA LEU A 611 -45.59 -5.91 -47.49
C LEU A 611 -46.52 -5.11 -48.42
N PRO A 612 -47.23 -5.74 -49.38
CA PRO A 612 -48.15 -5.05 -50.26
C PRO A 612 -49.34 -4.50 -49.49
N GLU A 613 -49.93 -3.40 -49.98
CA GLU A 613 -51.17 -2.88 -49.42
C GLU A 613 -52.26 -3.97 -49.43
N CYS A 614 -52.92 -4.15 -48.29
CA CYS A 614 -54.06 -5.04 -48.16
C CYS A 614 -55.29 -4.29 -48.67
N THR A 615 -55.78 -4.72 -49.83
CA THR A 615 -56.92 -4.14 -50.54
C THR A 615 -58.01 -5.19 -50.71
N ILE A 616 -59.23 -4.76 -51.05
CA ILE A 616 -60.39 -5.65 -51.11
C ILE A 616 -60.21 -6.82 -52.11
N ASP A 617 -59.50 -6.56 -53.20
CA ASP A 617 -59.16 -7.53 -54.26
C ASP A 617 -58.06 -8.53 -53.87
N LYS A 618 -57.37 -8.33 -52.75
CA LYS A 618 -56.26 -9.18 -52.27
C LYS A 618 -56.60 -9.99 -51.03
N GLU A 619 -57.87 -10.09 -50.65
CA GLU A 619 -58.28 -10.89 -49.50
C GLU A 619 -57.89 -12.36 -49.65
N GLY A 620 -57.38 -12.94 -48.55
CA GLY A 620 -56.87 -14.31 -48.53
C GLY A 620 -55.45 -14.46 -49.07
N MET A 621 -54.86 -13.39 -49.63
CA MET A 621 -53.44 -13.39 -49.98
C MET A 621 -52.61 -13.55 -48.71
N VAL A 622 -51.71 -14.54 -48.76
CA VAL A 622 -50.73 -14.82 -47.71
C VAL A 622 -49.36 -14.46 -48.25
N GLN A 623 -48.64 -13.57 -47.56
CA GLN A 623 -47.27 -13.23 -47.90
C GLN A 623 -46.37 -13.38 -46.69
N LYS A 624 -45.17 -13.89 -46.91
CA LYS A 624 -44.13 -13.97 -45.88
C LYS A 624 -43.19 -12.78 -46.02
N LYS A 625 -43.11 -11.93 -45.01
CA LYS A 625 -41.98 -11.01 -44.80
C LYS A 625 -40.86 -11.82 -44.17
N LEU A 626 -39.68 -11.73 -44.75
CA LEU A 626 -38.48 -12.37 -44.19
C LEU A 626 -38.03 -11.63 -42.92
N PRO A 627 -37.41 -12.32 -41.95
CA PRO A 627 -36.85 -11.66 -40.77
C PRO A 627 -35.72 -10.72 -41.18
N GLU A 628 -35.61 -9.59 -40.50
CA GLU A 628 -34.57 -8.61 -40.72
C GLU A 628 -33.37 -8.87 -39.80
N PRO A 629 -32.12 -8.76 -40.29
CA PRO A 629 -30.95 -8.79 -39.41
C PRO A 629 -30.97 -7.62 -38.44
N ALA A 630 -30.23 -7.74 -37.35
CA ALA A 630 -29.91 -6.61 -36.49
C ALA A 630 -29.25 -5.48 -37.30
N ASP A 631 -29.59 -4.23 -37.02
CA ASP A 631 -28.90 -3.05 -37.54
C ASP A 631 -27.46 -2.95 -36.99
N GLU A 632 -26.65 -2.00 -37.47
CA GLU A 632 -25.24 -1.86 -37.06
C GLU A 632 -25.08 -1.58 -35.54
N ALA A 633 -26.05 -0.88 -34.94
CA ALA A 633 -26.16 -0.69 -33.50
C ALA A 633 -26.87 -1.88 -32.81
N GLY A 634 -27.52 -2.71 -33.63
CA GLY A 634 -28.28 -3.87 -33.29
C GLY A 634 -29.25 -3.65 -32.12
N VAL A 635 -30.13 -2.68 -32.33
CA VAL A 635 -31.19 -2.32 -31.40
C VAL A 635 -32.52 -2.96 -31.85
N TYR A 636 -32.66 -3.29 -33.14
CA TYR A 636 -33.92 -3.83 -33.68
C TYR A 636 -33.70 -5.08 -34.54
N VAL A 637 -34.37 -6.17 -34.16
CA VAL A 637 -34.53 -7.36 -35.01
C VAL A 637 -36.02 -7.60 -35.18
N GLU A 638 -36.52 -7.49 -36.42
CA GLU A 638 -37.91 -7.81 -36.72
C GLU A 638 -38.03 -9.30 -37.06
N PRO A 639 -38.84 -10.08 -36.31
CA PRO A 639 -39.12 -11.46 -36.69
C PRO A 639 -39.78 -11.50 -38.07
N GLY A 640 -39.59 -12.61 -38.79
CA GLY A 640 -40.32 -12.82 -40.03
C GLY A 640 -41.82 -12.82 -39.72
N VAL A 641 -42.65 -12.43 -40.68
CA VAL A 641 -44.11 -12.47 -40.49
C VAL A 641 -44.80 -13.10 -41.66
N VAL A 642 -45.75 -13.98 -41.39
CA VAL A 642 -46.78 -14.35 -42.36
C VAL A 642 -47.93 -13.37 -42.20
N VAL A 643 -48.11 -12.53 -43.22
CA VAL A 643 -49.21 -11.58 -43.27
C VAL A 643 -50.30 -12.15 -44.17
N LYS A 644 -51.49 -12.32 -43.60
CA LYS A 644 -52.72 -12.64 -44.33
C LYS A 644 -53.58 -11.40 -44.44
N CYS A 645 -53.99 -11.06 -45.66
CA CYS A 645 -54.94 -9.96 -45.88
C CYS A 645 -56.35 -10.46 -45.55
N VAL A 646 -56.97 -9.87 -44.51
CA VAL A 646 -58.28 -10.29 -43.98
C VAL A 646 -59.25 -9.12 -44.07
N ILE A 647 -60.50 -9.43 -44.43
CA ILE A 647 -61.58 -8.45 -44.49
C ILE A 647 -62.70 -8.92 -43.59
N GLU A 648 -63.04 -8.08 -42.63
CA GLU A 648 -64.17 -8.32 -41.74
C GLU A 648 -65.38 -7.49 -42.14
N LYS A 649 -66.55 -8.07 -41.91
CA LYS A 649 -67.83 -7.40 -42.09
C LYS A 649 -68.48 -7.23 -40.73
N MET A 650 -68.78 -5.98 -40.36
CA MET A 650 -69.44 -5.70 -39.08
C MET A 650 -70.95 -5.63 -39.27
N CYS A 651 -71.68 -6.38 -38.46
CA CYS A 651 -73.14 -6.30 -38.33
C CYS A 651 -73.50 -5.62 -36.99
N ASN A 652 -74.72 -5.13 -36.83
CA ASN A 652 -75.15 -4.49 -35.57
C ASN A 652 -75.18 -5.52 -34.44
N GLY A 653 -74.12 -5.58 -33.62
CA GLY A 653 -74.02 -6.48 -32.47
C GLY A 653 -72.63 -7.04 -32.17
N GLY A 654 -71.63 -6.86 -33.05
CA GLY A 654 -70.24 -7.26 -32.78
C GLY A 654 -69.42 -7.66 -34.01
N TYR A 655 -68.11 -7.87 -33.81
CA TYR A 655 -67.15 -8.32 -34.82
C TYR A 655 -67.28 -9.82 -35.07
N GLN A 656 -68.14 -10.25 -35.98
CA GLN A 656 -68.12 -11.65 -36.41
C GLN A 656 -68.51 -11.75 -37.88
N LEU A 657 -67.66 -12.45 -38.66
CA LEU A 657 -67.87 -13.07 -39.97
C LEU A 657 -67.00 -12.52 -41.13
N THR A 658 -66.66 -13.43 -42.07
CA THR A 658 -65.87 -13.17 -43.29
C THR A 658 -66.68 -12.32 -44.29
N LYS A 659 -66.04 -11.63 -45.26
CA LYS A 659 -66.75 -10.66 -46.15
C LYS A 659 -67.98 -11.23 -46.87
N ASP A 660 -67.97 -12.53 -47.14
CA ASP A 660 -68.94 -13.24 -47.99
C ASP A 660 -70.14 -13.78 -47.19
N GLU A 661 -70.09 -13.72 -45.86
CA GLU A 661 -71.17 -14.18 -45.01
C GLU A 661 -72.28 -13.11 -44.86
N PRO A 662 -73.57 -13.48 -45.01
CA PRO A 662 -74.69 -12.54 -44.86
C PRO A 662 -74.91 -12.19 -43.39
N CYS A 663 -75.22 -10.91 -43.09
CA CYS A 663 -75.54 -10.50 -41.73
C CYS A 663 -76.84 -11.17 -41.24
N PRO A 664 -76.90 -11.58 -39.96
CA PRO A 664 -78.14 -12.09 -39.38
C PRO A 664 -79.27 -11.07 -39.52
N GLN A 665 -80.49 -11.55 -39.77
CA GLN A 665 -81.74 -10.77 -39.79
C GLN A 665 -81.85 -9.64 -40.84
N GLY A 666 -81.04 -9.66 -41.90
CA GLY A 666 -81.21 -8.72 -43.03
C GLY A 666 -80.61 -7.33 -42.80
N ASP A 667 -79.78 -7.17 -41.77
CA ASP A 667 -79.07 -5.93 -41.50
C ASP A 667 -78.05 -5.58 -42.59
N LYS A 668 -77.93 -4.28 -42.88
CA LYS A 668 -76.89 -3.77 -43.80
C LYS A 668 -75.54 -3.77 -43.09
N GLY A 669 -74.76 -4.84 -43.28
CA GLY A 669 -73.39 -4.91 -42.80
C GLY A 669 -72.47 -3.86 -43.45
N ARG A 670 -71.56 -3.29 -42.67
CA ARG A 670 -70.52 -2.37 -43.18
C ARG A 670 -69.22 -3.14 -43.32
N ILE A 671 -68.68 -3.20 -44.54
CA ILE A 671 -67.34 -3.75 -44.79
C ILE A 671 -66.33 -2.72 -44.26
N PHE A 672 -65.46 -3.16 -43.35
CA PHE A 672 -64.39 -2.32 -42.81
C PHE A 672 -63.17 -2.30 -43.75
N PRO A 673 -62.24 -1.34 -43.58
CA PRO A 673 -60.99 -1.34 -44.34
C PRO A 673 -60.28 -2.68 -44.17
N ALA A 674 -59.77 -3.24 -45.26
CA ALA A 674 -58.99 -4.48 -45.22
C ALA A 674 -57.79 -4.29 -44.29
N TYR A 675 -57.54 -5.26 -43.41
CA TYR A 675 -56.45 -5.18 -42.43
C TYR A 675 -55.55 -6.42 -42.49
N ARG A 676 -54.31 -6.26 -42.03
CA ARG A 676 -53.29 -7.30 -42.05
C ARG A 676 -53.40 -8.14 -40.77
N HIS A 677 -53.69 -9.43 -40.91
CA HIS A 677 -53.49 -10.39 -39.84
C HIS A 677 -52.03 -10.87 -39.91
N VAL A 678 -51.31 -10.78 -38.80
CA VAL A 678 -49.85 -11.01 -38.73
C VAL A 678 -49.59 -12.20 -37.83
N GLU A 679 -49.01 -13.27 -38.39
CA GLU A 679 -48.43 -14.38 -37.63
C GLU A 679 -46.91 -14.25 -37.64
N TYR A 680 -46.27 -14.29 -36.48
CA TYR A 680 -44.82 -14.16 -36.36
C TYR A 680 -44.11 -15.50 -36.65
N ILE A 681 -43.01 -15.43 -37.41
CA ILE A 681 -42.09 -16.52 -37.73
C ILE A 681 -40.80 -16.25 -36.97
N PHE A 682 -40.61 -16.95 -35.87
CA PHE A 682 -39.38 -16.90 -35.08
C PHE A 682 -38.41 -18.01 -35.49
N GLY A 683 -37.11 -17.77 -35.33
CA GLY A 683 -36.14 -18.85 -35.17
C GLY A 683 -36.38 -19.46 -33.79
N ARG A 684 -36.80 -20.74 -33.74
CA ARG A 684 -37.23 -21.42 -32.50
C ARG A 684 -38.22 -20.63 -31.62
N THR A 685 -39.51 -20.91 -31.79
CA THR A 685 -40.38 -21.12 -30.61
C THR A 685 -40.23 -22.60 -30.22
N GLU A 686 -40.13 -22.91 -28.92
CA GLU A 686 -40.10 -24.30 -28.42
C GLU A 686 -41.14 -25.22 -29.08
#